data_AF-A0A0L7KWF7-F1
#
_entry.id   AF-A0A0L7KWF7-F1
#
_cell.length_a   1.000
_cell.length_b   1.000
_cell.length_c   1.000
_cell.angle_alpha   90.00
_cell.angle_beta   90.00
_cell.angle_gamma   90.00
#
_symmetry.space_group_name_H-M   'P 1'
#
loop_
_entity.id
_entity.type
_entity.pdbx_description
1 polymer ?
#
loop_
_entity_poly.entity_id
_entity_poly.type
_entity_poly.pdbx_seq_one_letter_code
_entity_poly.pdbx_strand_id
1 'polypeptide(L)'
;MDENIKLVSRIMVSHALYDVSVNFEDQAKFIMELQNRLNLDVWSEAVPGRAGKILVARNQRDTFQEALKVTGIEYNVEVENIKEKLDLEDALLKGTSTRSNRSADGSLSFDTIHTYEVLASKYPETVTIVNAGKSFEGRDIKYLKISTTGFQNNNNKPVVFLESLLHAREWVTLPATLYAIKKLVVDVTEQDLLQNIDWIILPVANPDGYYGSRIELFLDIHSFGSLILYGYGTGQLPANALGLQVLGVNMAQAIDRVKWPTNANYVVGNTFLTLYAATGSSNDYGMSVGTPFSYCFELPAYMNSASLNGFLVDPDFIEQAGFETWEGIKVGASHALYDVSVNFEDQARFIMELQNRLNLDVWSEAVPGRAGKILVAKHQRDIFQDALKAADIEYNVEVENIKEKLDLEDALLKGASARSNRSADGSLSFDTIHTYEVVDAYLEELASKYPETVTLVNAGKSFEGRDIKYLKISSTGFQDNRKPVVFMQSLLHCREWVTLPATLYAIKKLVVDVTEQDLLQNVDWIILPARFWRKNRATGYMIGDFCMGVDLNRNFDAFWSQASSNSVCMDTFHGRGPFSEPETAIIRDIFAEYGSRIELFLDIHSFGSMILYGYGTGQLPGNALGVHVLGVNMAQTIDSVKWPTNANYIVGNIFLVLYAATGGASDYAMATGTPFSYTFELPAYRNSATMNGFLVDPDFIEQAGYETWEGIKVGARFVVEHLSRKNNLGNHY
;
A
#
# COMPACT_ATOMS: atom_id res chain seq x y z
N MET A 1 -27.07 -8.21 -21.22
CA MET A 1 -26.11 -8.16 -20.09
C MET A 1 -26.67 -8.80 -18.82
N ASP A 2 -28.00 -8.89 -18.66
CA ASP A 2 -28.66 -9.40 -17.44
C ASP A 2 -28.74 -10.93 -17.27
N GLU A 3 -28.54 -11.73 -18.33
CA GLU A 3 -28.58 -13.21 -18.22
C GLU A 3 -27.22 -13.82 -17.86
N ASN A 4 -26.10 -13.15 -18.18
CA ASN A 4 -24.76 -13.69 -17.88
C ASN A 4 -24.31 -13.42 -16.44
N ILE A 5 -24.87 -12.39 -15.77
CA ILE A 5 -24.64 -12.13 -14.34
C ILE A 5 -25.26 -13.24 -13.46
N LYS A 6 -26.36 -13.85 -13.90
CA LYS A 6 -26.96 -15.03 -13.22
C LYS A 6 -26.18 -16.33 -13.44
N LEU A 7 -25.24 -16.37 -14.40
CA LEU A 7 -24.41 -17.54 -14.66
C LEU A 7 -23.16 -17.55 -13.77
N VAL A 8 -22.56 -16.39 -13.49
CA VAL A 8 -21.33 -16.29 -12.69
C VAL A 8 -21.58 -16.50 -11.21
N SER A 9 -22.76 -16.13 -10.69
CA SER A 9 -23.16 -16.49 -9.32
C SER A 9 -23.44 -18.00 -9.14
N ARG A 10 -23.32 -18.82 -10.20
CA ARG A 10 -23.52 -20.28 -10.17
C ARG A 10 -22.22 -21.12 -10.16
N ILE A 11 -21.05 -20.53 -10.43
CA ILE A 11 -19.83 -21.32 -10.74
C ILE A 11 -19.02 -21.73 -9.48
N MET A 12 -19.17 -21.04 -8.34
CA MET A 12 -18.70 -21.52 -7.03
C MET A 12 -19.84 -22.06 -6.14
N VAL A 13 -20.96 -22.47 -6.72
CA VAL A 13 -22.07 -23.03 -5.94
C VAL A 13 -21.87 -24.54 -5.84
N SER A 14 -21.73 -25.06 -4.62
CA SER A 14 -21.74 -26.49 -4.23
C SER A 14 -20.51 -27.33 -4.61
N HIS A 15 -19.32 -27.05 -4.05
CA HIS A 15 -18.28 -28.07 -3.85
C HIS A 15 -18.55 -28.81 -2.53
N ALA A 16 -18.39 -30.14 -2.52
CA ALA A 16 -18.68 -30.95 -1.34
C ALA A 16 -17.40 -31.56 -0.80
N LEU A 17 -17.28 -31.57 0.53
CA LEU A 17 -16.23 -32.30 1.23
C LEU A 17 -16.76 -33.69 1.56
N TYR A 18 -16.07 -34.71 1.07
CA TYR A 18 -16.38 -36.11 1.29
C TYR A 18 -15.41 -36.69 2.31
N ASP A 19 -15.95 -37.44 3.25
CA ASP A 19 -15.21 -38.27 4.19
C ASP A 19 -15.24 -39.71 3.67
N VAL A 20 -14.11 -40.23 3.21
CA VAL A 20 -14.01 -41.47 2.43
C VAL A 20 -13.27 -42.53 3.24
N SER A 21 -13.96 -43.61 3.57
CA SER A 21 -13.45 -44.70 4.39
C SER A 21 -13.04 -45.89 3.52
N VAL A 22 -11.77 -46.24 3.57
CA VAL A 22 -11.22 -47.43 2.90
C VAL A 22 -10.91 -48.51 3.92
N ASN A 23 -11.19 -49.77 3.57
CA ASN A 23 -10.97 -50.93 4.45
C ASN A 23 -9.74 -51.74 4.07
N PHE A 24 -9.27 -51.61 2.82
CA PHE A 24 -8.15 -52.38 2.27
C PHE A 24 -7.19 -51.46 1.49
N GLU A 25 -5.90 -51.83 1.41
CA GLU A 25 -4.88 -51.03 0.71
C GLU A 25 -5.20 -50.82 -0.77
N ASP A 26 -5.83 -51.78 -1.42
CA ASP A 26 -6.21 -51.65 -2.84
C ASP A 26 -7.30 -50.60 -3.05
N GLN A 27 -8.17 -50.37 -2.05
CA GLN A 27 -9.13 -49.27 -2.07
C GLN A 27 -8.41 -47.92 -1.88
N ALA A 28 -7.41 -47.84 -1.01
CA ALA A 28 -6.60 -46.62 -0.85
C ALA A 28 -5.85 -46.26 -2.15
N LYS A 29 -5.26 -47.26 -2.82
CA LYS A 29 -4.63 -47.07 -4.14
C LYS A 29 -5.64 -46.61 -5.19
N PHE A 30 -6.85 -47.18 -5.18
CA PHE A 30 -7.91 -46.74 -6.07
C PHE A 30 -8.33 -45.28 -5.82
N ILE A 31 -8.40 -44.82 -4.56
CA ILE A 31 -8.65 -43.40 -4.24
C ILE A 31 -7.54 -42.51 -4.80
N MET A 32 -6.28 -42.89 -4.65
CA MET A 32 -5.14 -42.16 -5.20
C MET A 32 -5.15 -42.13 -6.75
N GLU A 33 -5.54 -43.22 -7.40
CA GLU A 33 -5.75 -43.25 -8.86
C GLU A 33 -6.92 -42.38 -9.28
N LEU A 34 -8.01 -42.40 -8.51
CA LEU A 34 -9.20 -41.59 -8.75
C LEU A 34 -8.92 -40.09 -8.55
N GLN A 35 -8.09 -39.75 -7.56
CA GLN A 35 -7.56 -38.40 -7.32
C GLN A 35 -6.80 -37.92 -8.54
N ASN A 36 -5.84 -38.70 -9.04
CA ASN A 36 -5.05 -38.31 -10.21
C ASN A 36 -5.91 -38.21 -11.48
N ARG A 37 -6.88 -39.12 -11.64
CA ARG A 37 -7.75 -39.16 -12.83
C ARG A 37 -8.78 -38.03 -12.86
N LEU A 38 -9.30 -37.64 -11.70
CA LEU A 38 -10.32 -36.59 -11.58
C LEU A 38 -9.73 -35.26 -11.09
N ASN A 39 -8.43 -35.19 -10.82
CA ASN A 39 -7.73 -34.05 -10.25
C ASN A 39 -8.41 -33.53 -8.96
N LEU A 40 -8.66 -34.44 -8.02
CA LEU A 40 -9.38 -34.13 -6.78
C LEU A 40 -8.46 -33.44 -5.76
N ASP A 41 -9.01 -32.49 -5.01
CA ASP A 41 -8.29 -31.81 -3.94
C ASP A 41 -8.41 -32.64 -2.64
N VAL A 42 -7.31 -33.30 -2.26
CA VAL A 42 -7.25 -34.20 -1.11
C VAL A 42 -6.67 -33.46 0.07
N TRP A 43 -7.51 -33.22 1.07
CA TRP A 43 -7.15 -32.54 2.30
C TRP A 43 -6.56 -33.50 3.32
N SER A 44 -6.94 -34.78 3.24
CA SER A 44 -6.23 -35.86 3.93
C SER A 44 -6.42 -37.19 3.21
N GLU A 45 -5.35 -37.98 3.12
CA GLU A 45 -5.37 -39.28 2.48
C GLU A 45 -6.28 -40.29 3.19
N ALA A 46 -6.97 -41.12 2.39
CA ALA A 46 -7.76 -42.24 2.88
C ALA A 46 -6.87 -43.48 2.99
N VAL A 47 -6.72 -44.01 4.21
CA VAL A 47 -5.93 -45.23 4.47
C VAL A 47 -6.71 -46.20 5.36
N PRO A 48 -6.44 -47.51 5.35
CA PRO A 48 -7.19 -48.46 6.17
C PRO A 48 -7.23 -48.04 7.65
N GLY A 49 -8.43 -47.80 8.18
CA GLY A 49 -8.66 -47.35 9.56
C GLY A 49 -8.63 -45.83 9.79
N ARG A 50 -8.36 -45.01 8.76
CA ARG A 50 -8.47 -43.54 8.81
C ARG A 50 -9.09 -43.01 7.51
N ALA A 51 -10.26 -42.42 7.65
CA ALA A 51 -10.96 -41.84 6.52
C ALA A 51 -10.22 -40.61 5.96
N GLY A 52 -10.28 -40.45 4.64
CA GLY A 52 -9.68 -39.34 3.90
C GLY A 52 -10.69 -38.25 3.60
N LYS A 53 -10.24 -37.00 3.54
CA LYS A 53 -11.08 -35.83 3.25
C LYS A 53 -10.78 -35.35 1.84
N ILE A 54 -11.78 -35.39 0.98
CA ILE A 54 -11.63 -35.11 -0.45
C ILE A 54 -12.66 -34.07 -0.85
N LEU A 55 -12.18 -32.92 -1.31
CA LEU A 55 -13.02 -31.85 -1.84
C LEU A 55 -13.31 -32.14 -3.31
N VAL A 56 -14.59 -32.24 -3.63
CA VAL A 56 -15.05 -32.65 -4.96
C VAL A 56 -15.91 -31.55 -5.58
N ALA A 57 -15.53 -31.17 -6.80
CA ALA A 57 -16.26 -30.18 -7.58
C ALA A 57 -17.66 -30.66 -7.94
N ARG A 58 -18.61 -29.72 -8.01
CA ARG A 58 -20.03 -30.02 -8.26
C ARG A 58 -20.24 -30.95 -9.47
N ASN A 59 -19.54 -30.63 -10.56
CA ASN A 59 -19.60 -31.36 -11.83
C ASN A 59 -18.91 -32.73 -11.80
N GLN A 60 -18.16 -33.04 -10.74
CA GLN A 60 -17.46 -34.31 -10.56
C GLN A 60 -18.11 -35.21 -9.50
N ARG A 61 -19.10 -34.71 -8.75
CA ARG A 61 -19.75 -35.45 -7.65
C ARG A 61 -20.35 -36.76 -8.09
N ASP A 62 -21.17 -36.76 -9.13
CA ASP A 62 -21.85 -37.98 -9.60
C ASP A 62 -20.83 -39.03 -10.05
N THR A 63 -19.80 -38.61 -10.79
CA THR A 63 -18.70 -39.47 -11.23
C THR A 63 -17.89 -40.01 -10.05
N PHE A 64 -17.61 -39.18 -9.05
CA PHE A 64 -16.88 -39.57 -7.85
C PHE A 64 -17.69 -40.54 -6.98
N GLN A 65 -18.95 -40.21 -6.69
CA GLN A 65 -19.86 -41.03 -5.90
C GLN A 65 -20.15 -42.38 -6.55
N GLU A 66 -20.33 -42.41 -7.87
CA GLU A 66 -20.53 -43.66 -8.61
C GLU A 66 -19.24 -44.51 -8.62
N ALA A 67 -18.07 -43.89 -8.76
CA ALA A 67 -16.79 -44.59 -8.66
C ALA A 67 -16.63 -45.26 -7.28
N LEU A 68 -16.91 -44.54 -6.19
CA LEU A 68 -16.85 -45.09 -4.83
C LEU A 68 -17.86 -46.22 -4.62
N LYS A 69 -19.08 -46.06 -5.14
CA LYS A 69 -20.16 -47.05 -5.04
C LYS A 69 -19.85 -48.34 -5.78
N VAL A 70 -19.31 -48.27 -7.00
CA VAL A 70 -18.92 -49.44 -7.80
C VAL A 70 -17.78 -50.21 -7.13
N THR A 71 -16.87 -49.53 -6.45
CA THR A 71 -15.75 -50.16 -5.73
C THR A 71 -16.07 -50.56 -4.29
N GLY A 72 -17.31 -50.33 -3.82
CA GLY A 72 -17.72 -50.63 -2.45
C GLY A 72 -16.94 -49.85 -1.39
N ILE A 73 -16.52 -48.62 -1.72
CA ILE A 73 -15.86 -47.70 -0.78
C ILE A 73 -16.93 -46.85 -0.11
N GLU A 74 -16.96 -46.86 1.21
CA GLU A 74 -17.93 -46.09 1.97
C GLU A 74 -17.51 -44.62 2.02
N TYR A 75 -18.49 -43.72 1.90
CA TYR A 75 -18.25 -42.29 2.05
C TYR A 75 -19.43 -41.60 2.72
N ASN A 76 -19.14 -40.49 3.39
CA ASN A 76 -20.12 -39.55 3.91
C ASN A 76 -19.88 -38.17 3.29
N VAL A 77 -20.95 -37.41 3.03
CA VAL A 77 -20.81 -36.00 2.65
C VAL A 77 -20.74 -35.18 3.94
N GLU A 78 -19.54 -34.73 4.29
CA GLU A 78 -19.30 -33.97 5.53
C GLU A 78 -19.77 -32.52 5.39
N VAL A 79 -19.56 -31.94 4.21
CA VAL A 79 -20.03 -30.59 3.89
C VAL A 79 -20.61 -30.60 2.48
N GLU A 80 -21.93 -30.37 2.37
CA GLU A 80 -22.61 -30.34 1.06
C GLU A 80 -22.30 -29.09 0.24
N ASN A 81 -21.92 -27.99 0.88
CA ASN A 81 -21.54 -26.75 0.22
C ASN A 81 -20.49 -26.02 1.06
N ILE A 82 -19.22 -26.18 0.68
CA ILE A 82 -18.12 -25.63 1.49
C ILE A 82 -18.16 -24.10 1.60
N LYS A 83 -18.78 -23.44 0.62
CA LYS A 83 -19.02 -22.00 0.64
C LYS A 83 -19.86 -21.57 1.85
N GLU A 84 -20.90 -22.31 2.20
CA GLU A 84 -21.75 -21.96 3.36
C GLU A 84 -21.01 -22.10 4.69
N LYS A 85 -20.10 -23.08 4.82
CA LYS A 85 -19.27 -23.25 6.02
C LYS A 85 -18.20 -22.16 6.13
N LEU A 86 -17.57 -21.77 5.02
CA LEU A 86 -16.61 -20.67 4.99
C LEU A 86 -17.29 -19.34 5.30
N ASP A 87 -18.48 -19.09 4.75
CA ASP A 87 -19.29 -17.90 5.04
C ASP A 87 -19.75 -17.89 6.53
N LEU A 88 -20.03 -19.07 7.11
CA LEU A 88 -20.39 -19.24 8.54
C LEU A 88 -19.19 -19.08 9.48
N GLU A 89 -18.01 -19.57 9.11
CA GLU A 89 -16.75 -19.38 9.85
C GLU A 89 -16.38 -17.91 9.91
N ASP A 90 -16.54 -17.20 8.79
CA ASP A 90 -16.38 -15.76 8.67
C ASP A 90 -17.40 -14.98 9.53
N ALA A 91 -18.61 -15.51 9.74
CA ALA A 91 -19.62 -14.97 10.65
C ALA A 91 -19.35 -15.30 12.13
N LEU A 92 -18.82 -16.48 12.45
CA LEU A 92 -18.48 -16.92 13.82
C LEU A 92 -17.26 -16.18 14.36
N LEU A 93 -16.27 -15.88 13.50
CA LEU A 93 -15.13 -15.02 13.80
C LEU A 93 -15.57 -13.56 14.07
N LYS A 94 -16.66 -13.10 13.45
CA LYS A 94 -17.32 -11.81 13.75
C LYS A 94 -18.14 -11.83 15.05
N GLY A 95 -18.64 -12.99 15.48
CA GLY A 95 -19.53 -13.14 16.65
C GLY A 95 -18.86 -13.47 17.99
N THR A 96 -17.57 -13.78 18.03
CA THR A 96 -16.83 -14.18 19.25
C THR A 96 -16.01 -13.06 19.90
N SER A 97 -16.26 -11.80 19.54
CA SER A 97 -15.51 -10.61 19.98
C SER A 97 -15.69 -10.22 21.47
N THR A 98 -16.18 -11.12 22.33
CA THR A 98 -16.34 -10.88 23.78
C THR A 98 -15.50 -11.79 24.67
N ARG A 99 -14.58 -12.60 24.13
CA ARG A 99 -13.50 -13.21 24.94
C ARG A 99 -12.20 -12.45 24.77
N SER A 100 -11.98 -11.55 25.73
CA SER A 100 -10.67 -11.04 26.11
C SER A 100 -9.57 -12.09 25.93
N ASN A 101 -8.56 -11.79 25.12
CA ASN A 101 -7.23 -12.35 25.34
C ASN A 101 -6.20 -11.23 25.22
N ARG A 102 -6.10 -10.53 26.35
CA ARG A 102 -4.91 -9.94 26.97
C ARG A 102 -3.97 -9.12 26.08
N SER A 103 -4.08 -7.82 26.37
CA SER A 103 -3.07 -6.77 26.25
C SER A 103 -1.81 -6.99 27.12
N ALA A 104 -0.74 -6.32 26.70
CA ALA A 104 0.31 -5.66 27.52
C ALA A 104 1.54 -6.44 28.05
N ASP A 105 1.71 -7.75 27.86
CA ASP A 105 2.80 -8.50 28.54
C ASP A 105 3.59 -9.56 27.72
N GLY A 106 3.47 -9.63 26.39
CA GLY A 106 4.35 -10.46 25.54
C GLY A 106 3.64 -11.58 24.76
N SER A 107 3.02 -11.22 23.63
CA SER A 107 2.67 -12.20 22.58
C SER A 107 3.19 -11.72 21.23
N LEU A 108 3.71 -12.68 20.45
CA LEU A 108 4.43 -12.50 19.20
C LEU A 108 3.51 -11.87 18.12
N SER A 109 3.93 -10.74 17.54
CA SER A 109 3.31 -10.21 16.32
C SER A 109 3.65 -11.08 15.12
N PHE A 110 2.73 -11.22 14.17
CA PHE A 110 2.90 -11.95 12.90
C PHE A 110 3.89 -11.29 11.91
N ASP A 111 4.88 -10.56 12.39
CA ASP A 111 6.05 -10.16 11.59
C ASP A 111 7.19 -11.13 11.94
N THR A 112 7.22 -12.23 11.21
CA THR A 112 7.88 -13.47 11.64
C THR A 112 9.40 -13.32 11.72
N ILE A 113 10.01 -12.58 10.79
CA ILE A 113 11.46 -12.32 10.75
C ILE A 113 11.90 -11.49 11.96
N HIS A 114 11.14 -10.45 12.29
CA HIS A 114 11.50 -9.57 13.39
C HIS A 114 11.42 -10.29 14.74
N THR A 115 10.48 -11.24 14.88
CA THR A 115 10.18 -11.80 16.18
C THR A 115 11.26 -12.74 16.72
N TYR A 116 11.85 -13.63 15.91
CA TYR A 116 12.96 -14.46 16.41
C TYR A 116 14.31 -13.74 16.42
N GLU A 117 14.53 -12.73 15.57
CA GLU A 117 15.72 -11.88 15.62
C GLU A 117 15.76 -11.05 16.91
N VAL A 118 14.60 -10.56 17.36
CA VAL A 118 14.44 -9.91 18.67
C VAL A 118 14.68 -10.92 19.81
N LEU A 119 14.18 -12.15 19.72
CA LEU A 119 14.43 -13.17 20.75
C LEU A 119 15.91 -13.54 20.86
N ALA A 120 16.61 -13.71 19.74
CA ALA A 120 18.05 -13.97 19.73
C ALA A 120 18.85 -12.79 20.31
N SER A 121 18.42 -11.55 20.04
CA SER A 121 19.04 -10.34 20.61
C SER A 121 18.78 -10.20 22.11
N LYS A 122 17.60 -10.61 22.59
CA LYS A 122 17.17 -10.48 23.99
C LYS A 122 17.68 -11.63 24.88
N TYR A 123 17.86 -12.82 24.31
CA TYR A 123 18.32 -14.03 25.02
C TYR A 123 19.55 -14.67 24.34
N PRO A 124 20.65 -13.94 24.14
CA PRO A 124 21.80 -14.38 23.34
C PRO A 124 22.54 -15.58 23.93
N GLU A 125 22.46 -15.78 25.25
CA GLU A 125 23.07 -16.92 25.97
C GLU A 125 22.33 -18.24 25.76
N THR A 126 21.10 -18.19 25.21
CA THR A 126 20.23 -19.36 25.06
C THR A 126 19.73 -19.54 23.65
N VAL A 127 19.59 -18.46 22.86
CA VAL A 127 19.07 -18.48 21.49
C VAL A 127 20.13 -17.97 20.52
N THR A 128 20.44 -18.77 19.51
CA THR A 128 21.33 -18.38 18.39
C THR A 128 20.60 -18.58 17.07
N ILE A 129 20.68 -17.61 16.16
CA ILE A 129 20.15 -17.76 14.80
C ILE A 129 21.24 -18.25 13.87
N VAL A 130 20.89 -19.22 13.03
CA VAL A 130 21.76 -19.72 11.97
C VAL A 130 21.04 -19.59 10.64
N ASN A 131 21.74 -19.04 9.65
CA ASN A 131 21.29 -19.07 8.26
C ASN A 131 21.67 -20.44 7.66
N ALA A 132 20.67 -21.26 7.34
CA ALA A 132 20.85 -22.59 6.73
C ALA A 132 21.18 -22.51 5.23
N GLY A 133 20.95 -21.38 4.59
CA GLY A 133 21.12 -21.20 3.16
C GLY A 133 20.06 -20.28 2.57
N LYS A 134 20.01 -20.26 1.24
CA LYS A 134 19.02 -19.48 0.50
C LYS A 134 17.99 -20.40 -0.14
N SER A 135 16.75 -19.92 -0.19
CA SER A 135 15.70 -20.50 -1.01
C SER A 135 15.96 -20.27 -2.50
N PHE A 136 15.08 -20.81 -3.35
CA PHE A 136 15.21 -20.66 -4.80
C PHE A 136 15.13 -19.18 -5.23
N GLU A 137 14.24 -18.40 -4.61
CA GLU A 137 14.14 -16.95 -4.83
C GLU A 137 15.14 -16.12 -4.00
N GLY A 138 16.18 -16.75 -3.45
CA GLY A 138 17.30 -16.06 -2.80
C GLY A 138 17.05 -15.59 -1.36
N ARG A 139 15.91 -15.96 -0.76
CA ARG A 139 15.55 -15.59 0.61
C ARG A 139 16.30 -16.43 1.63
N ASP A 140 16.69 -15.83 2.75
CA ASP A 140 17.39 -16.57 3.80
C ASP A 140 16.45 -17.56 4.50
N ILE A 141 16.89 -18.81 4.58
CA ILE A 141 16.24 -19.85 5.39
C ILE A 141 16.96 -19.88 6.73
N LYS A 142 16.33 -19.37 7.78
CA LYS A 142 16.94 -19.23 9.11
C LYS A 142 16.29 -20.18 10.11
N TYR A 143 17.10 -20.82 10.94
CA TYR A 143 16.64 -21.58 12.10
C TYR A 143 17.24 -21.04 13.40
N LEU A 144 16.53 -21.28 14.50
CA LEU A 144 16.96 -20.98 15.85
C LEU A 144 17.60 -22.22 16.46
N LYS A 145 18.71 -22.02 17.15
CA LYS A 145 19.28 -22.95 18.11
C LYS A 145 18.92 -22.46 19.51
N ILE A 146 18.24 -23.28 20.30
CA ILE A 146 17.88 -22.97 21.68
C ILE A 146 18.57 -23.98 22.60
N SER A 147 19.56 -23.55 23.38
CA SER A 147 20.38 -24.41 24.23
C SER A 147 20.99 -23.64 25.40
N THR A 148 20.99 -24.24 26.59
CA THR A 148 21.72 -23.71 27.77
C THR A 148 23.21 -24.00 27.75
N THR A 149 23.68 -24.78 26.78
CA THR A 149 25.08 -25.22 26.65
C THR A 149 25.73 -24.78 25.34
N GLY A 150 25.02 -24.00 24.52
CA GLY A 150 25.51 -23.52 23.23
C GLY A 150 25.89 -24.63 22.25
N PHE A 151 25.35 -25.85 22.42
CA PHE A 151 25.76 -27.05 21.68
C PHE A 151 27.27 -27.40 21.84
N GLN A 152 27.96 -26.89 22.88
CA GLN A 152 29.41 -27.04 23.08
C GLN A 152 29.83 -28.19 24.01
N ASN A 153 28.89 -28.81 24.74
CA ASN A 153 29.23 -29.88 25.69
C ASN A 153 29.11 -31.27 25.06
N ASN A 154 30.09 -32.15 25.33
CA ASN A 154 30.05 -33.61 25.10
C ASN A 154 28.95 -34.34 25.92
N ASN A 155 27.89 -33.65 26.33
CA ASN A 155 26.78 -34.22 27.08
C ASN A 155 25.76 -34.81 26.10
N ASN A 156 25.27 -36.01 26.42
CA ASN A 156 24.22 -36.79 25.73
C ASN A 156 22.84 -36.08 25.66
N LYS A 157 22.75 -34.75 25.60
CA LYS A 157 21.47 -34.07 25.40
C LYS A 157 20.90 -34.47 24.04
N PRO A 158 19.68 -34.99 23.97
CA PRO A 158 19.03 -35.20 22.69
C PRO A 158 18.80 -33.85 22.01
N VAL A 159 19.00 -33.82 20.69
CA VAL A 159 18.66 -32.66 19.85
C VAL A 159 17.27 -32.89 19.27
N VAL A 160 16.37 -31.94 19.45
CA VAL A 160 15.03 -31.96 18.86
C VAL A 160 14.95 -30.92 17.74
N PHE A 161 14.61 -31.37 16.54
CA PHE A 161 14.35 -30.49 15.40
C PHE A 161 12.84 -30.28 15.24
N LEU A 162 12.40 -29.03 15.19
CA LEU A 162 11.01 -28.63 14.99
C LEU A 162 10.95 -27.69 13.79
N GLU A 163 10.05 -27.95 12.85
CA GLU A 163 9.82 -27.06 11.71
C GLU A 163 8.35 -26.71 11.55
N SER A 164 8.11 -25.59 10.87
CA SER A 164 6.79 -25.18 10.38
C SER A 164 6.89 -24.56 9.00
N LEU A 165 5.74 -24.50 8.31
CA LEU A 165 5.63 -23.95 6.97
C LEU A 165 6.61 -24.58 5.95
N LEU A 166 6.88 -25.88 6.07
CA LEU A 166 7.44 -26.66 4.96
C LEU A 166 6.44 -26.65 3.79
N HIS A 167 5.18 -26.88 4.13
CA HIS A 167 4.03 -26.58 3.29
C HIS A 167 3.53 -25.17 3.62
N ALA A 168 3.81 -24.19 2.76
CA ALA A 168 3.53 -22.78 3.03
C ALA A 168 2.03 -22.42 3.21
N ARG A 169 1.12 -23.37 2.96
CA ARG A 169 -0.34 -23.23 3.11
C ARG A 169 -0.88 -23.78 4.45
N GLU A 170 -0.03 -24.29 5.34
CA GLU A 170 -0.40 -24.82 6.65
C GLU A 170 -0.19 -23.76 7.75
N TRP A 171 -0.91 -22.64 7.65
CA TRP A 171 -0.60 -21.41 8.40
C TRP A 171 -0.66 -21.55 9.92
N VAL A 172 -1.44 -22.50 10.45
CA VAL A 172 -1.53 -22.77 11.90
C VAL A 172 -0.21 -23.31 12.50
N THR A 173 0.63 -23.91 11.67
CA THR A 173 1.91 -24.50 12.11
C THR A 173 2.86 -23.42 12.62
N LEU A 174 2.85 -22.21 12.03
CA LEU A 174 3.73 -21.13 12.44
C LEU A 174 3.37 -20.57 13.84
N PRO A 175 2.12 -20.18 14.14
CA PRO A 175 1.71 -19.81 15.50
C PRO A 175 1.98 -20.89 16.55
N ALA A 176 1.81 -22.17 16.20
CA ALA A 176 2.12 -23.28 17.10
C ALA A 176 3.63 -23.35 17.42
N THR A 177 4.48 -23.21 16.40
CA THR A 177 5.93 -23.16 16.55
C THR A 177 6.39 -21.93 17.34
N LEU A 178 5.80 -20.77 17.08
CA LEU A 178 6.06 -19.53 17.82
C LEU A 178 5.64 -19.64 19.29
N TYR A 179 4.54 -20.32 19.57
CA TYR A 179 4.10 -20.61 20.93
C TYR A 179 5.05 -21.57 21.66
N ALA A 180 5.57 -22.58 20.97
CA ALA A 180 6.60 -23.47 21.51
C ALA A 180 7.88 -22.69 21.84
N ILE A 181 8.34 -21.80 20.95
CA ILE A 181 9.49 -20.90 21.22
C ILE A 181 9.22 -20.03 22.45
N LYS A 182 8.01 -19.45 22.57
CA LYS A 182 7.63 -18.64 23.72
C LYS A 182 7.76 -19.43 25.03
N LYS A 183 7.33 -20.70 25.05
CA LYS A 183 7.44 -21.58 26.23
C LYS A 183 8.85 -22.05 26.53
N LEU A 184 9.71 -22.14 25.52
CA LEU A 184 11.11 -22.53 25.70
C LEU A 184 12.03 -21.36 26.11
N VAL A 185 11.66 -20.12 25.80
CA VAL A 185 12.56 -18.95 25.94
C VAL A 185 12.01 -17.84 26.82
N VAL A 186 10.73 -17.50 26.71
CA VAL A 186 10.14 -16.30 27.33
C VAL A 186 9.41 -16.66 28.63
N ASP A 187 8.51 -17.63 28.55
CA ASP A 187 7.66 -18.09 29.65
C ASP A 187 8.05 -19.51 30.04
N VAL A 188 9.30 -19.70 30.47
CA VAL A 188 9.86 -21.03 30.74
C VAL A 188 9.23 -21.65 31.98
N THR A 189 8.15 -22.40 31.75
CA THR A 189 7.43 -23.16 32.78
C THR A 189 8.00 -24.57 32.98
N GLU A 190 8.61 -25.14 31.94
CA GLU A 190 9.17 -26.50 31.90
C GLU A 190 10.70 -26.45 31.75
N GLN A 191 11.38 -26.10 32.85
CA GLN A 191 12.84 -25.91 32.90
C GLN A 191 13.63 -27.15 32.48
N ASP A 192 13.09 -28.34 32.69
CA ASP A 192 13.71 -29.61 32.30
C ASP A 192 13.82 -29.77 30.78
N LEU A 193 12.85 -29.25 30.01
CA LEU A 193 12.89 -29.26 28.54
C LEU A 193 13.97 -28.33 27.99
N LEU A 194 14.25 -27.21 28.66
CA LEU A 194 15.32 -26.29 28.27
C LEU A 194 16.70 -26.76 28.76
N GLN A 195 16.75 -27.38 29.95
CA GLN A 195 18.01 -27.80 30.58
C GLN A 195 18.53 -29.13 30.04
N ASN A 196 17.67 -30.04 29.58
CA ASN A 196 18.07 -31.39 29.18
C ASN A 196 18.01 -31.64 27.66
N ILE A 197 17.38 -30.76 26.87
CA ILE A 197 17.22 -30.91 25.42
C ILE A 197 17.82 -29.69 24.72
N ASP A 198 18.50 -29.93 23.60
CA ASP A 198 18.91 -28.88 22.69
C ASP A 198 17.91 -28.79 21.52
N TRP A 199 17.37 -27.60 21.24
CA TRP A 199 16.33 -27.43 20.22
C TRP A 199 16.88 -26.74 18.97
N ILE A 200 16.51 -27.25 17.81
CA ILE A 200 16.67 -26.60 16.52
C ILE A 200 15.28 -26.33 15.99
N ILE A 201 14.92 -25.06 15.79
CA ILE A 201 13.59 -24.67 15.36
C ILE A 201 13.68 -23.89 14.05
N LEU A 202 13.07 -24.38 12.98
CA LEU A 202 12.98 -23.74 11.66
C LEU A 202 11.54 -23.21 11.46
N PRO A 203 11.25 -21.94 11.77
CA PRO A 203 9.87 -21.45 11.77
C PRO A 203 9.27 -21.33 10.37
N VAL A 204 10.11 -21.04 9.37
CA VAL A 204 9.71 -20.89 7.97
C VAL A 204 10.63 -21.74 7.10
N ALA A 205 10.26 -23.00 6.88
CA ALA A 205 11.06 -23.93 6.07
C ALA A 205 10.96 -23.63 4.57
N ASN A 206 9.82 -23.11 4.09
CA ASN A 206 9.61 -22.67 2.71
C ASN A 206 9.28 -21.16 2.66
N PRO A 207 10.29 -20.27 2.68
CA PRO A 207 10.05 -18.83 2.64
C PRO A 207 9.53 -18.36 1.29
N ASP A 208 9.76 -19.09 0.20
CA ASP A 208 9.28 -18.67 -1.14
C ASP A 208 7.77 -18.81 -1.27
N GLY A 209 7.21 -19.94 -0.80
CA GLY A 209 5.76 -20.10 -0.72
C GLY A 209 5.10 -19.20 0.34
N TYR A 210 5.84 -18.77 1.36
CA TYR A 210 5.32 -17.90 2.43
C TYR A 210 5.29 -16.41 2.03
N TYR A 211 6.37 -15.92 1.40
CA TYR A 211 6.49 -14.52 0.96
C TYR A 211 5.96 -14.25 -0.45
N GLY A 212 5.62 -15.28 -1.23
CA GLY A 212 5.06 -15.18 -2.59
C GLY A 212 3.68 -14.49 -2.70
N SER A 213 3.07 -14.04 -1.60
CA SER A 213 1.76 -13.36 -1.58
C SER A 213 1.77 -11.88 -1.99
N ARG A 214 2.87 -11.35 -2.54
CA ARG A 214 3.02 -9.94 -3.00
C ARG A 214 3.72 -9.80 -4.36
N ILE A 215 3.42 -10.67 -5.31
CA ILE A 215 3.95 -10.55 -6.68
C ILE A 215 2.88 -9.83 -7.53
N GLU A 216 3.21 -8.72 -8.19
CA GLU A 216 2.26 -7.98 -9.06
C GLU A 216 2.23 -8.52 -10.49
N LEU A 217 3.39 -8.94 -11.00
CA LEU A 217 3.56 -9.57 -12.31
C LEU A 217 4.49 -10.78 -12.18
N PHE A 218 3.98 -11.96 -12.52
CA PHE A 218 4.71 -13.23 -12.54
C PHE A 218 4.90 -13.67 -13.99
N LEU A 219 6.16 -13.88 -14.40
CA LEU A 219 6.52 -14.24 -15.77
C LEU A 219 7.32 -15.54 -15.78
N ASP A 220 6.72 -16.55 -16.40
CA ASP A 220 7.31 -17.84 -16.70
C ASP A 220 7.77 -17.84 -18.16
N ILE A 221 8.95 -18.37 -18.47
CA ILE A 221 9.51 -18.31 -19.83
C ILE A 221 9.97 -19.70 -20.26
N HIS A 222 9.39 -20.13 -21.36
CA HIS A 222 9.57 -21.41 -22.04
C HIS A 222 9.95 -21.18 -23.50
N SER A 223 10.17 -22.25 -24.24
CA SER A 223 10.53 -22.23 -25.65
C SER A 223 9.62 -23.20 -26.39
N PHE A 224 9.42 -22.96 -27.69
CA PHE A 224 8.59 -23.73 -28.62
C PHE A 224 7.11 -23.33 -28.71
N GLY A 225 6.81 -22.10 -29.11
CA GLY A 225 5.41 -21.80 -29.48
C GLY A 225 5.07 -20.44 -30.07
N SER A 226 5.89 -19.41 -29.88
CA SER A 226 5.45 -18.02 -30.10
C SER A 226 4.12 -17.76 -29.40
N LEU A 227 4.02 -18.10 -28.11
CA LEU A 227 2.77 -17.97 -27.34
C LEU A 227 2.98 -17.06 -26.12
N ILE A 228 1.90 -16.39 -25.72
CA ILE A 228 1.79 -15.75 -24.41
C ILE A 228 0.54 -16.31 -23.74
N LEU A 229 0.75 -17.12 -22.71
CA LEU A 229 -0.26 -17.96 -22.09
C LEU A 229 -0.61 -17.37 -20.71
N TYR A 230 -1.90 -17.29 -20.38
CA TYR A 230 -2.34 -16.77 -19.07
C TYR A 230 -3.45 -17.62 -18.42
N GLY A 231 -3.69 -17.38 -17.13
CA GLY A 231 -4.75 -18.06 -16.39
C GLY A 231 -4.44 -19.53 -16.09
N TYR A 232 -5.39 -20.22 -15.45
CA TYR A 232 -5.13 -21.56 -14.96
C TYR A 232 -5.04 -22.58 -16.10
N GLY A 233 -4.09 -23.50 -16.01
CA GLY A 233 -3.93 -24.66 -16.88
C GLY A 233 -5.08 -25.67 -16.78
N THR A 234 -6.00 -25.46 -15.84
CA THR A 234 -7.27 -26.20 -15.68
C THR A 234 -8.38 -25.72 -16.63
N GLY A 235 -8.18 -24.60 -17.34
CA GLY A 235 -9.20 -23.95 -18.16
C GLY A 235 -10.15 -23.03 -17.38
N GLN A 236 -9.98 -22.93 -16.07
CA GLN A 236 -10.70 -21.94 -15.26
C GLN A 236 -10.16 -20.54 -15.58
N LEU A 237 -11.06 -19.62 -15.94
CA LEU A 237 -10.69 -18.23 -16.16
C LEU A 237 -10.60 -17.48 -14.83
N PRO A 238 -9.49 -16.78 -14.54
CA PRO A 238 -9.37 -15.92 -13.37
C PRO A 238 -10.31 -14.71 -13.51
N ALA A 239 -10.65 -14.06 -12.38
CA ALA A 239 -11.60 -12.95 -12.34
C ALA A 239 -11.20 -11.76 -13.24
N ASN A 240 -9.91 -11.61 -13.51
CA ASN A 240 -9.32 -10.58 -14.37
C ASN A 240 -8.86 -11.10 -15.74
N ALA A 241 -9.39 -12.24 -16.22
CA ALA A 241 -9.02 -12.86 -17.50
C ALA A 241 -9.04 -11.91 -18.70
N LEU A 242 -9.96 -10.93 -18.73
CA LEU A 242 -10.00 -9.92 -19.78
C LEU A 242 -8.78 -8.99 -19.74
N GLY A 243 -8.39 -8.53 -18.53
CA GLY A 243 -7.17 -7.74 -18.35
C GLY A 243 -5.92 -8.53 -18.72
N LEU A 244 -5.93 -9.85 -18.48
CA LEU A 244 -4.82 -10.72 -18.87
C LEU A 244 -4.70 -10.90 -20.39
N GLN A 245 -5.83 -11.13 -21.07
CA GLN A 245 -5.85 -11.22 -22.53
C GLN A 245 -5.34 -9.93 -23.18
N VAL A 246 -5.81 -8.78 -22.72
CA VAL A 246 -5.44 -7.47 -23.29
C VAL A 246 -3.95 -7.19 -23.12
N LEU A 247 -3.41 -7.37 -21.91
CA LEU A 247 -1.99 -7.16 -21.66
C LEU A 247 -1.12 -8.17 -22.42
N GLY A 248 -1.52 -9.44 -22.48
CA GLY A 248 -0.86 -10.44 -23.30
C GLY A 248 -0.80 -10.02 -24.78
N VAL A 249 -1.92 -9.56 -25.37
CA VAL A 249 -1.96 -9.10 -26.77
C VAL A 249 -1.00 -7.92 -26.99
N ASN A 250 -0.91 -7.00 -26.04
CA ASN A 250 0.01 -5.87 -26.13
C ASN A 250 1.48 -6.29 -26.00
N MET A 251 1.78 -7.29 -25.17
CA MET A 251 3.12 -7.91 -25.11
C MET A 251 3.46 -8.58 -26.45
N ALA A 252 2.53 -9.34 -27.04
CA ALA A 252 2.71 -9.99 -28.33
C ALA A 252 2.93 -9.00 -29.48
N GLN A 253 2.15 -7.91 -29.55
CA GLN A 253 2.32 -6.87 -30.57
C GLN A 253 3.65 -6.10 -30.45
N ALA A 254 4.20 -5.98 -29.24
CA ALA A 254 5.51 -5.37 -29.06
C ALA A 254 6.61 -6.30 -29.59
N ILE A 255 6.53 -7.59 -29.26
CA ILE A 255 7.45 -8.61 -29.76
C ILE A 255 7.36 -8.72 -31.29
N ASP A 256 6.15 -8.77 -31.85
CA ASP A 256 5.92 -8.93 -33.29
C ASP A 256 6.48 -7.79 -34.16
N ARG A 257 6.78 -6.62 -33.57
CA ARG A 257 7.40 -5.48 -34.27
C ARG A 257 8.91 -5.60 -34.41
N VAL A 258 9.56 -6.31 -33.49
CA VAL A 258 11.01 -6.45 -33.42
C VAL A 258 11.48 -7.86 -33.72
N LYS A 259 10.55 -8.80 -33.89
CA LYS A 259 10.89 -10.21 -34.09
C LYS A 259 11.60 -10.47 -35.41
N TRP A 260 12.37 -11.54 -35.42
CA TRP A 260 13.00 -12.03 -36.65
C TRP A 260 11.94 -12.29 -37.75
N PRO A 261 12.17 -11.87 -39.02
CA PRO A 261 11.14 -11.90 -40.07
C PRO A 261 10.53 -13.27 -40.38
N THR A 262 11.24 -14.35 -40.07
CA THR A 262 10.77 -15.73 -40.29
C THR A 262 10.01 -16.32 -39.11
N ASN A 263 9.96 -15.64 -37.96
CA ASN A 263 9.22 -16.10 -36.77
C ASN A 263 7.71 -15.87 -36.95
N ALA A 264 6.90 -16.79 -36.41
CA ALA A 264 5.44 -16.63 -36.38
C ALA A 264 5.02 -15.46 -35.47
N ASN A 265 3.82 -14.89 -35.67
CA ASN A 265 3.29 -13.88 -34.75
C ASN A 265 2.95 -14.54 -33.42
N TYR A 266 3.13 -13.80 -32.33
CA TYR A 266 2.80 -14.32 -31.01
C TYR A 266 1.29 -14.47 -30.83
N VAL A 267 0.84 -15.64 -30.36
CA VAL A 267 -0.57 -15.92 -30.09
C VAL A 267 -0.81 -15.85 -28.58
N VAL A 268 -1.83 -15.09 -28.19
CA VAL A 268 -2.16 -14.86 -26.78
C VAL A 268 -3.47 -15.53 -26.43
N GLY A 269 -3.48 -16.29 -25.34
CA GLY A 269 -4.72 -16.85 -24.83
C GLY A 269 -4.53 -17.62 -23.54
N ASN A 270 -5.63 -18.16 -23.03
CA ASN A 270 -5.56 -18.97 -21.83
C ASN A 270 -4.71 -20.22 -22.07
N THR A 271 -3.88 -20.60 -21.09
CA THR A 271 -2.94 -21.73 -21.17
C THR A 271 -3.63 -23.01 -21.66
N PHE A 272 -4.79 -23.37 -21.08
CA PHE A 272 -5.53 -24.56 -21.47
C PHE A 272 -6.09 -24.48 -22.90
N LEU A 273 -6.63 -23.32 -23.28
CA LEU A 273 -7.30 -23.13 -24.57
C LEU A 273 -6.34 -22.98 -25.75
N THR A 274 -5.13 -22.49 -25.48
CA THR A 274 -4.19 -22.04 -26.52
C THR A 274 -3.05 -23.03 -26.74
N LEU A 275 -2.62 -23.71 -25.67
CA LEU A 275 -1.55 -24.70 -25.72
C LEU A 275 -2.11 -26.12 -25.52
N TYR A 276 -2.31 -26.52 -24.26
CA TYR A 276 -2.98 -27.75 -23.83
C TYR A 276 -3.26 -27.66 -22.31
N ALA A 277 -3.98 -28.64 -21.76
CA ALA A 277 -4.21 -28.72 -20.32
C ALA A 277 -2.89 -28.90 -19.54
N ALA A 278 -2.40 -27.81 -18.94
CA ALA A 278 -1.09 -27.74 -18.29
C ALA A 278 -1.22 -27.37 -16.81
N THR A 279 -1.92 -28.21 -16.04
CA THR A 279 -2.18 -27.99 -14.61
C THR A 279 -0.92 -28.16 -13.77
N GLY A 280 -0.74 -27.30 -12.77
CA GLY A 280 0.44 -27.30 -11.89
C GLY A 280 1.64 -26.57 -12.50
N SER A 281 1.43 -25.75 -13.53
CA SER A 281 2.46 -24.93 -14.16
C SER A 281 2.96 -23.79 -13.26
N SER A 282 4.12 -23.19 -13.57
CA SER A 282 4.57 -21.98 -12.86
C SER A 282 3.54 -20.85 -12.98
N ASN A 283 2.80 -20.80 -14.09
CA ASN A 283 1.69 -19.88 -14.27
C ASN A 283 0.51 -20.15 -13.31
N ASP A 284 0.18 -21.43 -13.06
CA ASP A 284 -0.81 -21.79 -12.02
C ASP A 284 -0.33 -21.39 -10.63
N TYR A 285 0.97 -21.56 -10.36
CA TYR A 285 1.58 -21.14 -9.12
C TYR A 285 1.46 -19.62 -8.93
N GLY A 286 1.87 -18.82 -9.93
CA GLY A 286 1.75 -17.36 -9.91
C GLY A 286 0.32 -16.90 -9.61
N MET A 287 -0.67 -17.54 -10.24
CA MET A 287 -2.09 -17.25 -9.98
C MET A 287 -2.59 -17.72 -8.62
N SER A 288 -2.04 -18.83 -8.09
CA SER A 288 -2.44 -19.38 -6.79
C SER A 288 -1.94 -18.56 -5.60
N VAL A 289 -0.83 -17.81 -5.77
CA VAL A 289 -0.27 -16.93 -4.74
C VAL A 289 -0.83 -15.51 -4.78
N GLY A 290 -1.88 -15.29 -5.58
CA GLY A 290 -2.59 -14.00 -5.63
C GLY A 290 -1.96 -12.96 -6.57
N THR A 291 -1.07 -13.37 -7.47
CA THR A 291 -0.51 -12.47 -8.49
C THR A 291 -1.63 -11.98 -9.42
N PRO A 292 -1.86 -10.67 -9.56
CA PRO A 292 -2.87 -10.16 -10.47
C PRO A 292 -2.49 -10.41 -11.94
N PHE A 293 -1.21 -10.39 -12.31
CA PHE A 293 -0.78 -10.64 -13.69
C PHE A 293 0.19 -11.82 -13.77
N SER A 294 -0.23 -12.97 -14.25
CA SER A 294 0.65 -14.14 -14.43
C SER A 294 0.62 -14.63 -15.87
N TYR A 295 1.81 -14.76 -16.48
CA TYR A 295 1.97 -15.22 -17.87
C TYR A 295 3.09 -16.24 -18.04
N CYS A 296 2.91 -17.12 -19.01
CA CYS A 296 3.94 -17.97 -19.57
C CYS A 296 4.26 -17.55 -21.02
N PHE A 297 5.53 -17.30 -21.32
CA PHE A 297 6.03 -16.94 -22.64
C PHE A 297 6.63 -18.16 -23.31
N GLU A 298 6.13 -18.54 -24.48
CA GLU A 298 6.72 -19.60 -25.30
C GLU A 298 7.50 -18.97 -26.45
N LEU A 299 8.83 -18.97 -26.37
CA LEU A 299 9.70 -18.37 -27.39
C LEU A 299 9.67 -19.16 -28.71
N PRO A 300 9.96 -18.54 -29.87
CA PRO A 300 9.99 -19.25 -31.15
C PRO A 300 11.12 -20.27 -31.20
N ALA A 301 10.91 -21.37 -31.94
CA ALA A 301 11.94 -22.37 -32.18
C ALA A 301 12.82 -21.98 -33.37
N TYR A 302 14.14 -21.94 -33.19
CA TYR A 302 15.08 -21.75 -34.30
C TYR A 302 15.17 -23.03 -35.15
N MET A 303 14.51 -23.02 -36.31
CA MET A 303 14.55 -24.13 -37.27
C MET A 303 15.54 -23.82 -38.39
N ASN A 304 16.73 -24.43 -38.33
CA ASN A 304 17.60 -24.58 -39.49
C ASN A 304 17.85 -26.06 -39.77
N SER A 305 18.32 -26.40 -40.97
CA SER A 305 18.51 -27.80 -41.39
C SER A 305 19.55 -28.59 -40.57
N ALA A 306 20.25 -27.93 -39.64
CA ALA A 306 21.25 -28.51 -38.76
C ALA A 306 20.84 -28.50 -37.26
N SER A 307 19.78 -27.79 -36.88
CA SER A 307 19.31 -27.74 -35.50
C SER A 307 18.32 -28.88 -35.25
N LEU A 308 18.65 -29.71 -34.26
CA LEU A 308 17.77 -30.75 -33.73
C LEU A 308 16.61 -30.06 -32.99
N ASN A 309 15.64 -29.51 -33.73
CA ASN A 309 14.44 -28.83 -33.22
C ASN A 309 14.73 -27.97 -31.98
N GLY A 310 15.59 -26.94 -32.12
CA GLY A 310 15.84 -25.94 -31.06
C GLY A 310 16.77 -26.33 -29.91
N PHE A 311 17.34 -27.54 -29.86
CA PHE A 311 18.35 -27.92 -28.86
C PHE A 311 19.79 -27.46 -29.21
N LEU A 312 20.00 -26.98 -30.44
CA LEU A 312 21.22 -26.31 -30.89
C LEU A 312 20.83 -24.89 -31.31
N VAL A 313 21.18 -23.90 -30.49
CA VAL A 313 20.78 -22.49 -30.66
C VAL A 313 21.94 -21.69 -31.26
N ASP A 314 21.66 -20.94 -32.33
CA ASP A 314 22.61 -20.02 -32.95
C ASP A 314 22.89 -18.84 -32.00
N PRO A 315 24.16 -18.46 -31.74
CA PRO A 315 24.48 -17.32 -30.87
C PRO A 315 23.76 -16.03 -31.24
N ASP A 316 23.59 -15.74 -32.54
CA ASP A 316 22.90 -14.53 -33.02
C ASP A 316 21.39 -14.59 -32.71
N PHE A 317 20.83 -15.80 -32.60
CA PHE A 317 19.44 -16.02 -32.21
C PHE A 317 19.22 -15.85 -30.69
N ILE A 318 20.22 -16.12 -29.85
CA ILE A 318 20.12 -15.97 -28.39
C ILE A 318 19.97 -14.50 -28.00
N GLU A 319 20.83 -13.63 -28.54
CA GLU A 319 20.78 -12.19 -28.26
C GLU A 319 19.46 -11.58 -28.75
N GLN A 320 19.03 -11.97 -29.95
CA GLN A 320 17.78 -11.50 -30.53
C GLN A 320 16.55 -12.02 -29.78
N ALA A 321 16.48 -13.31 -29.42
CA ALA A 321 15.36 -13.84 -28.64
C ALA A 321 15.29 -13.21 -27.23
N GLY A 322 16.45 -12.90 -26.64
CA GLY A 322 16.54 -12.12 -25.41
C GLY A 322 16.00 -10.69 -25.57
N PHE A 323 16.35 -10.01 -26.66
CA PHE A 323 15.84 -8.68 -27.00
C PHE A 323 14.33 -8.66 -27.25
N GLU A 324 13.82 -9.62 -28.04
CA GLU A 324 12.39 -9.81 -28.31
C GLU A 324 11.59 -10.00 -27.00
N THR A 325 12.04 -10.92 -26.15
CA THR A 325 11.42 -11.20 -24.84
C THR A 325 11.43 -9.98 -23.94
N TRP A 326 12.53 -9.21 -23.94
CA TRP A 326 12.66 -7.98 -23.16
C TRP A 326 11.66 -6.88 -23.56
N GLU A 327 11.36 -6.72 -24.86
CA GLU A 327 10.32 -5.79 -25.31
C GLU A 327 8.93 -6.16 -24.77
N GLY A 328 8.63 -7.46 -24.65
CA GLY A 328 7.40 -7.97 -24.02
C GLY A 328 7.36 -7.73 -22.50
N ILE A 329 8.47 -7.97 -21.79
CA ILE A 329 8.55 -7.76 -20.33
C ILE A 329 8.36 -6.28 -19.96
N LYS A 330 8.93 -5.35 -20.74
CA LYS A 330 8.72 -3.90 -20.55
C LYS A 330 7.25 -3.50 -20.66
N VAL A 331 6.44 -4.26 -21.39
CA VAL A 331 5.00 -4.03 -21.53
C VAL A 331 4.21 -4.52 -20.32
N GLY A 332 4.59 -5.65 -19.72
CA GLY A 332 3.96 -6.15 -18.50
C GLY A 332 4.16 -5.25 -17.29
N ALA A 333 5.33 -4.59 -17.21
CA ALA A 333 5.78 -3.88 -16.02
C ALA A 333 5.54 -2.35 -16.03
N SER A 334 5.01 -1.76 -17.12
CA SER A 334 4.92 -0.31 -17.23
C SER A 334 3.54 0.26 -16.88
N HIS A 335 3.52 1.44 -16.25
CA HIS A 335 2.32 2.26 -16.07
C HIS A 335 2.54 3.58 -16.81
N ALA A 336 1.50 4.13 -17.44
CA ALA A 336 1.57 5.48 -18.02
C ALA A 336 0.86 6.48 -17.14
N LEU A 337 1.37 7.70 -17.15
CA LEU A 337 0.64 8.86 -16.67
C LEU A 337 -0.03 9.55 -17.85
N TYR A 338 -1.34 9.74 -17.75
CA TYR A 338 -2.16 10.45 -18.71
C TYR A 338 -2.52 11.83 -18.19
N ASP A 339 -2.53 12.80 -19.10
CA ASP A 339 -3.11 14.13 -18.90
C ASP A 339 -4.46 14.17 -19.63
N VAL A 340 -5.57 14.34 -18.91
CA VAL A 340 -6.94 14.18 -19.41
C VAL A 340 -7.70 15.49 -19.30
N SER A 341 -8.11 16.05 -20.43
CA SER A 341 -8.79 17.34 -20.50
C SER A 341 -10.28 17.14 -20.71
N VAL A 342 -11.09 17.71 -19.80
CA VAL A 342 -12.55 17.69 -19.88
C VAL A 342 -13.07 19.10 -20.16
N ASN A 343 -14.12 19.20 -20.98
CA ASN A 343 -14.74 20.47 -21.34
C ASN A 343 -16.02 20.75 -20.54
N PHE A 344 -16.68 19.70 -20.03
CA PHE A 344 -17.98 19.78 -19.36
C PHE A 344 -17.98 18.97 -18.05
N GLU A 345 -18.84 19.35 -17.10
CA GLU A 345 -18.99 18.63 -15.83
C GLU A 345 -19.41 17.16 -16.01
N ASP A 346 -20.21 16.85 -17.03
CA ASP A 346 -20.60 15.47 -17.35
C ASP A 346 -19.39 14.60 -17.72
N GLN A 347 -18.41 15.17 -18.43
CA GLN A 347 -17.17 14.47 -18.74
C GLN A 347 -16.33 14.26 -17.47
N ALA A 348 -16.26 15.25 -16.57
CA ALA A 348 -15.59 15.08 -15.28
C ALA A 348 -16.24 13.94 -14.45
N ARG A 349 -17.57 13.89 -14.38
CA ARG A 349 -18.31 12.79 -13.74
C ARG A 349 -18.00 11.44 -14.39
N PHE A 350 -17.95 11.38 -15.71
CA PHE A 350 -17.59 10.16 -16.43
C PHE A 350 -16.17 9.67 -16.09
N ILE A 351 -15.20 10.58 -15.94
CA ILE A 351 -13.85 10.20 -15.48
C ILE A 351 -13.88 9.60 -14.08
N MET A 352 -14.63 10.18 -13.14
CA MET A 352 -14.79 9.64 -11.79
C MET A 352 -15.45 8.25 -11.80
N GLU A 353 -16.44 8.03 -12.67
CA GLU A 353 -17.04 6.70 -12.86
C GLU A 353 -16.03 5.69 -13.43
N LEU A 354 -15.23 6.13 -14.41
CA LEU A 354 -14.19 5.32 -15.04
C LEU A 354 -13.10 4.94 -14.04
N GLN A 355 -12.70 5.88 -13.17
CA GLN A 355 -11.80 5.65 -12.05
C GLN A 355 -12.33 4.55 -11.12
N ASN A 356 -13.58 4.65 -10.68
CA ASN A 356 -14.19 3.65 -9.80
C ASN A 356 -14.30 2.28 -10.47
N ARG A 357 -14.63 2.26 -11.77
CA ARG A 357 -14.81 1.02 -12.54
C ARG A 357 -13.50 0.30 -12.81
N LEU A 358 -12.43 1.06 -13.07
CA LEU A 358 -11.11 0.52 -13.42
C LEU A 358 -10.11 0.54 -12.25
N ASN A 359 -10.50 1.08 -11.09
CA ASN A 359 -9.64 1.27 -9.92
C ASN A 359 -8.34 2.04 -10.25
N LEU A 360 -8.48 3.17 -10.95
CA LEU A 360 -7.34 3.99 -11.40
C LEU A 360 -6.77 4.84 -10.26
N ASP A 361 -5.45 5.04 -10.24
CA ASP A 361 -4.80 6.01 -9.34
C ASP A 361 -4.85 7.40 -9.99
N VAL A 362 -5.74 8.24 -9.46
CA VAL A 362 -5.88 9.63 -9.88
C VAL A 362 -4.99 10.51 -9.01
N TRP A 363 -4.04 11.17 -9.66
CA TRP A 363 -3.09 12.12 -9.06
C TRP A 363 -3.71 13.51 -8.96
N SER A 364 -4.46 13.93 -9.99
CA SER A 364 -5.28 15.15 -9.96
C SER A 364 -6.56 14.94 -10.75
N GLU A 365 -7.69 15.40 -10.20
CA GLU A 365 -8.99 15.27 -10.87
C GLU A 365 -9.11 16.21 -12.07
N ALA A 366 -9.72 15.69 -13.14
CA ALA A 366 -10.01 16.44 -14.35
C ALA A 366 -11.29 17.27 -14.15
N VAL A 367 -11.20 18.59 -14.35
CA VAL A 367 -12.35 19.51 -14.30
C VAL A 367 -12.30 20.49 -15.47
N PRO A 368 -13.44 21.09 -15.87
CA PRO A 368 -13.44 22.06 -16.97
C PRO A 368 -12.39 23.16 -16.78
N GLY A 369 -11.45 23.26 -17.73
CA GLY A 369 -10.35 24.22 -17.69
C GLY A 369 -9.09 23.77 -16.92
N ARG A 370 -9.09 22.60 -16.27
CA ARG A 370 -7.89 21.97 -15.69
C ARG A 370 -7.86 20.48 -15.97
N ALA A 371 -6.85 20.07 -16.71
CA ALA A 371 -6.65 18.67 -17.03
C ALA A 371 -6.25 17.85 -15.79
N GLY A 372 -6.78 16.62 -15.71
CA GLY A 372 -6.50 15.68 -14.64
C GLY A 372 -5.35 14.76 -14.98
N LYS A 373 -4.64 14.27 -13.96
CA LYS A 373 -3.52 13.33 -14.12
C LYS A 373 -3.89 11.97 -13.57
N ILE A 374 -3.84 10.96 -14.43
CA ILE A 374 -4.34 9.62 -14.12
C ILE A 374 -3.26 8.61 -14.45
N LEU A 375 -2.81 7.86 -13.43
CA LEU A 375 -1.88 6.76 -13.60
C LEU A 375 -2.67 5.51 -14.03
N VAL A 376 -2.33 4.99 -15.20
CA VAL A 376 -3.03 3.87 -15.82
C VAL A 376 -2.05 2.75 -16.08
N ALA A 377 -2.32 1.59 -15.49
CA ALA A 377 -1.57 0.38 -15.74
C ALA A 377 -1.60 0.02 -17.24
N LYS A 378 -0.49 -0.48 -17.80
CA LYS A 378 -0.42 -0.74 -19.25
C LYS A 378 -1.56 -1.60 -19.79
N HIS A 379 -2.02 -2.57 -19.01
CA HIS A 379 -3.15 -3.44 -19.37
C HIS A 379 -4.51 -2.74 -19.45
N GLN A 380 -4.68 -1.60 -18.79
CA GLN A 380 -5.92 -0.83 -18.78
C GLN A 380 -5.91 0.29 -19.82
N ARG A 381 -4.77 0.55 -20.47
CA ARG A 381 -4.59 1.70 -21.38
C ARG A 381 -5.60 1.68 -22.51
N ASP A 382 -5.76 0.56 -23.20
CA ASP A 382 -6.66 0.51 -24.36
C ASP A 382 -8.11 0.74 -23.91
N ILE A 383 -8.54 0.06 -22.84
CA ILE A 383 -9.88 0.23 -22.27
C ILE A 383 -10.11 1.67 -21.82
N PHE A 384 -9.11 2.30 -21.20
CA PHE A 384 -9.16 3.68 -20.74
C PHE A 384 -9.22 4.65 -21.93
N GLN A 385 -8.27 4.56 -22.87
CA GLN A 385 -8.19 5.40 -24.06
C GLN A 385 -9.43 5.27 -24.94
N ASP A 386 -9.95 4.06 -25.14
CA ASP A 386 -11.16 3.83 -25.94
C ASP A 386 -12.40 4.38 -25.25
N ALA A 387 -12.47 4.29 -23.91
CA ALA A 387 -13.53 4.96 -23.14
C ALA A 387 -13.45 6.48 -23.27
N LEU A 388 -12.25 7.08 -23.23
CA LEU A 388 -12.07 8.52 -23.43
C LEU A 388 -12.45 8.95 -24.86
N LYS A 389 -12.00 8.22 -25.89
CA LYS A 389 -12.35 8.49 -27.29
C LYS A 389 -13.85 8.39 -27.52
N ALA A 390 -14.49 7.36 -26.96
CA ALA A 390 -15.94 7.17 -27.09
C ALA A 390 -16.74 8.29 -26.41
N ALA A 391 -16.19 8.91 -25.37
CA ALA A 391 -16.78 10.02 -24.65
C ALA A 391 -16.35 11.42 -25.18
N ASP A 392 -15.60 11.45 -26.30
CA ASP A 392 -15.03 12.68 -26.88
C ASP A 392 -14.22 13.50 -25.87
N ILE A 393 -13.41 12.81 -25.07
CA ILE A 393 -12.52 13.39 -24.07
C ILE A 393 -11.09 13.36 -24.60
N GLU A 394 -10.45 14.54 -24.66
CA GLU A 394 -9.06 14.67 -25.09
C GLU A 394 -8.10 14.18 -24.00
N TYR A 395 -7.05 13.47 -24.42
CA TYR A 395 -5.98 13.05 -23.53
C TYR A 395 -4.61 13.10 -24.22
N ASN A 396 -3.56 13.26 -23.43
CA ASN A 396 -2.17 13.09 -23.83
C ASN A 396 -1.47 12.09 -22.90
N VAL A 397 -0.54 11.29 -23.44
CA VAL A 397 0.34 10.48 -22.61
C VAL A 397 1.51 11.36 -22.17
N GLU A 398 1.58 11.70 -20.90
CA GLU A 398 2.66 12.54 -20.36
C GLU A 398 3.92 11.72 -20.15
N VAL A 399 3.78 10.51 -19.60
CA VAL A 399 4.87 9.56 -19.44
C VAL A 399 4.43 8.16 -19.79
N GLU A 400 5.20 7.56 -20.70
CA GLU A 400 4.97 6.20 -21.21
C GLU A 400 5.40 5.12 -20.22
N ASN A 401 6.32 5.40 -19.30
CA ASN A 401 6.79 4.45 -18.30
C ASN A 401 7.18 5.16 -17.00
N ILE A 402 6.28 5.16 -16.02
CA ILE A 402 6.51 5.84 -14.75
C ILE A 402 7.71 5.27 -13.98
N LYS A 403 8.06 3.99 -14.22
CA LYS A 403 9.17 3.33 -13.54
C LYS A 403 10.51 4.00 -13.83
N GLU A 404 10.75 4.43 -15.06
CA GLU A 404 11.99 5.13 -15.43
C GLU A 404 12.15 6.44 -14.65
N LYS A 405 11.02 7.09 -14.31
CA LYS A 405 10.99 8.34 -13.56
C LYS A 405 11.19 8.11 -12.07
N LEU A 406 10.61 7.04 -11.52
CA LEU A 406 10.85 6.60 -10.14
C LEU A 406 12.31 6.16 -9.92
N ASP A 407 12.88 5.36 -10.83
CA ASP A 407 14.26 4.89 -10.73
C ASP A 407 15.26 6.07 -10.79
N LEU A 408 14.94 7.09 -11.61
CA LEU A 408 15.73 8.32 -11.68
C LEU A 408 15.62 9.17 -10.41
N GLU A 409 14.42 9.31 -9.84
CA GLU A 409 14.22 9.98 -8.54
C GLU A 409 15.02 9.29 -7.45
N ASP A 410 14.92 7.96 -7.36
CA ASP A 410 15.67 7.13 -6.41
C ASP A 410 17.18 7.39 -6.50
N ALA A 411 17.72 7.49 -7.71
CA ALA A 411 19.12 7.79 -7.95
C ALA A 411 19.49 9.21 -7.53
N LEU A 412 18.64 10.21 -7.82
CA LEU A 412 18.85 11.60 -7.43
C LEU A 412 18.81 11.78 -5.91
N LEU A 413 17.80 11.21 -5.23
CA LEU A 413 17.66 11.28 -3.78
C LEU A 413 18.75 10.49 -3.05
N LYS A 414 19.14 9.30 -3.53
CA LYS A 414 20.30 8.57 -2.98
C LYS A 414 21.59 9.37 -3.14
N GLY A 415 21.79 9.99 -4.30
CA GLY A 415 22.93 10.86 -4.56
C GLY A 415 22.94 12.11 -3.67
N ALA A 416 21.79 12.73 -3.47
CA ALA A 416 21.61 13.88 -2.58
C ALA A 416 21.86 13.49 -1.11
N SER A 417 21.21 12.43 -0.63
CA SER A 417 21.38 11.90 0.73
C SER A 417 22.83 11.51 1.02
N ALA A 418 23.55 10.91 0.07
CA ALA A 418 24.97 10.56 0.22
C ALA A 418 25.90 11.79 0.32
N ARG A 419 25.48 12.94 -0.22
CA ARG A 419 26.24 14.21 -0.16
C ARG A 419 25.77 15.12 0.98
N SER A 420 24.55 14.89 1.46
CA SER A 420 23.89 15.67 2.49
C SER A 420 24.66 15.55 3.81
N ASN A 421 25.04 16.70 4.34
CA ASN A 421 25.57 16.84 5.69
C ASN A 421 24.62 17.72 6.49
N ARG A 422 24.62 17.57 7.83
CA ARG A 422 23.89 18.52 8.68
C ARG A 422 24.33 19.95 8.38
N SER A 423 23.37 20.86 8.46
CA SER A 423 23.64 22.29 8.34
C SER A 423 24.60 22.73 9.45
N ALA A 424 25.42 23.75 9.18
CA ALA A 424 26.43 24.23 10.14
C ALA A 424 25.82 24.75 11.47
N ASP A 425 24.54 25.13 11.46
CA ASP A 425 23.73 25.54 12.62
C ASP A 425 23.14 24.35 13.42
N GLY A 426 23.37 23.12 12.95
CA GLY A 426 22.87 21.88 13.52
C GLY A 426 21.46 21.48 13.05
N SER A 427 20.81 22.26 12.16
CA SER A 427 19.51 21.88 11.58
C SER A 427 19.65 20.70 10.60
N LEU A 428 18.53 20.03 10.34
CA LEU A 428 18.43 19.18 9.16
C LEU A 428 18.75 20.01 7.89
N SER A 429 19.34 19.37 6.90
CA SER A 429 19.62 19.98 5.61
C SER A 429 18.34 20.04 4.77
N PHE A 430 18.29 20.98 3.82
CA PHE A 430 17.19 21.14 2.87
C PHE A 430 17.62 20.75 1.44
N ASP A 431 18.58 19.83 1.34
CA ASP A 431 19.10 19.26 0.09
C ASP A 431 18.65 17.80 -0.13
N THR A 432 17.87 17.22 0.79
CA THR A 432 17.36 15.85 0.70
C THR A 432 16.02 15.70 1.44
N ILE A 433 15.26 14.66 1.10
CA ILE A 433 14.10 14.21 1.87
C ILE A 433 14.57 13.35 3.06
N HIS A 434 13.97 13.56 4.22
CA HIS A 434 14.32 12.88 5.48
C HIS A 434 13.37 11.72 5.78
N THR A 435 13.89 10.66 6.40
CA THR A 435 13.05 9.54 6.87
C THR A 435 12.29 9.91 8.15
N TYR A 436 11.31 9.08 8.51
CA TYR A 436 10.55 9.27 9.75
C TYR A 436 11.47 9.29 10.97
N GLU A 437 12.43 8.36 11.03
CA GLU A 437 13.35 8.21 12.16
C GLU A 437 14.26 9.43 12.33
N VAL A 438 14.70 10.01 11.20
CA VAL A 438 15.53 11.23 11.19
C VAL A 438 14.73 12.42 11.71
N VAL A 439 13.48 12.58 11.26
CA VAL A 439 12.60 13.66 11.72
C VAL A 439 12.26 13.48 13.19
N ASP A 440 11.87 12.28 13.61
CA ASP A 440 11.50 11.97 14.99
C ASP A 440 12.63 12.29 15.98
N ALA A 441 13.86 11.84 15.67
CA ALA A 441 15.04 12.16 16.46
C ALA A 441 15.36 13.66 16.47
N TYR A 442 15.14 14.36 15.35
CA TYR A 442 15.36 15.80 15.26
C TYR A 442 14.38 16.59 16.13
N LEU A 443 13.12 16.17 16.23
CA LEU A 443 12.15 16.83 17.13
C LEU A 443 12.56 16.69 18.61
N GLU A 444 13.06 15.53 19.02
CA GLU A 444 13.60 15.28 20.36
C GLU A 444 14.84 16.14 20.66
N GLU A 445 15.73 16.25 19.68
CA GLU A 445 16.91 17.10 19.78
C GLU A 445 16.53 18.58 19.95
N LEU A 446 15.58 19.09 19.16
CA LEU A 446 15.14 20.48 19.26
C LEU A 446 14.52 20.80 20.62
N ALA A 447 13.67 19.93 21.14
CA ALA A 447 13.08 20.12 22.47
C ALA A 447 14.15 20.07 23.58
N SER A 448 15.17 19.23 23.42
CA SER A 448 16.29 19.16 24.37
C SER A 448 17.20 20.38 24.31
N LYS A 449 17.44 20.92 23.11
CA LYS A 449 18.36 22.05 22.86
C LYS A 449 17.70 23.41 23.13
N TYR A 450 16.40 23.54 22.94
CA TYR A 450 15.64 24.79 23.07
C TYR A 450 14.44 24.68 24.04
N PRO A 451 14.62 24.16 25.27
CA PRO A 451 13.50 23.80 26.17
C PRO A 451 12.63 24.99 26.61
N GLU A 452 13.18 26.21 26.59
CA GLU A 452 12.45 27.44 26.95
C GLU A 452 11.40 27.84 25.90
N THR A 453 11.55 27.36 24.66
CA THR A 453 10.69 27.77 23.53
C THR A 453 10.03 26.59 22.82
N VAL A 454 10.58 25.39 22.94
CA VAL A 454 10.11 24.18 22.26
C VAL A 454 9.70 23.14 23.29
N THR A 455 8.46 22.68 23.19
CA THR A 455 7.95 21.53 23.94
C THR A 455 7.54 20.44 22.96
N LEU A 456 8.15 19.25 23.07
CA LEU A 456 7.76 18.08 22.32
C LEU A 456 6.58 17.39 23.01
N VAL A 457 5.53 17.10 22.26
CA VAL A 457 4.38 16.33 22.74
C VAL A 457 4.30 15.04 21.94
N ASN A 458 4.30 13.90 22.63
CA ASN A 458 3.93 12.62 22.05
C ASN A 458 2.40 12.47 22.18
N ALA A 459 1.70 12.63 21.06
CA ALA A 459 0.25 12.71 21.03
C ALA A 459 -0.42 11.33 21.04
N GLY A 460 0.33 10.28 20.72
CA GLY A 460 -0.19 8.92 20.65
C GLY A 460 0.57 8.06 19.66
N LYS A 461 -0.08 6.96 19.24
CA LYS A 461 0.49 5.99 18.31
C LYS A 461 -0.33 5.95 17.02
N SER A 462 0.35 5.79 15.89
CA SER A 462 -0.26 5.38 14.61
C SER A 462 -0.84 3.97 14.70
N PHE A 463 -1.57 3.55 13.66
CA PHE A 463 -2.13 2.20 13.55
C PHE A 463 -1.06 1.10 13.73
N GLU A 464 0.12 1.28 13.15
CA GLU A 464 1.26 0.33 13.25
C GLU A 464 2.12 0.54 14.52
N GLY A 465 1.70 1.42 15.44
CA GLY A 465 2.38 1.59 16.74
C GLY A 465 3.55 2.58 16.78
N ARG A 466 3.82 3.33 15.70
CA ARG A 466 4.81 4.42 15.70
C ARG A 466 4.30 5.64 16.47
N ASP A 467 5.19 6.32 17.18
CA ASP A 467 4.86 7.57 17.87
C ASP A 467 4.46 8.66 16.88
N ILE A 468 3.44 9.44 17.23
CA ILE A 468 3.06 10.63 16.50
C ILE A 468 3.33 11.81 17.43
N LYS A 469 4.40 12.54 17.12
CA LYS A 469 4.87 13.66 17.92
C LYS A 469 4.66 14.98 17.18
N TYR A 470 4.36 16.03 17.93
CA TYR A 470 4.30 17.40 17.41
C TYR A 470 5.07 18.36 18.30
N LEU A 471 5.48 19.50 17.74
CA LEU A 471 6.12 20.57 18.47
C LEU A 471 5.11 21.64 18.87
N LYS A 472 5.17 22.05 20.13
CA LYS A 472 4.63 23.32 20.63
C LYS A 472 5.78 24.32 20.68
N ILE A 473 5.71 25.38 19.89
CA ILE A 473 6.72 26.44 19.85
C ILE A 473 6.12 27.73 20.39
N SER A 474 6.66 28.27 21.47
CA SER A 474 6.07 29.42 22.18
C SER A 474 7.07 30.11 23.10
N SER A 475 7.14 31.44 23.02
CA SER A 475 7.88 32.28 23.98
C SER A 475 7.34 32.28 25.42
N THR A 476 6.11 31.78 25.64
CA THR A 476 5.42 31.81 26.95
C THR A 476 5.07 30.42 27.47
N GLY A 477 5.63 29.35 26.90
CA GLY A 477 5.23 27.97 27.21
C GLY A 477 3.71 27.71 27.11
N PHE A 478 3.01 28.33 26.15
CA PHE A 478 1.55 28.29 25.96
C PHE A 478 0.72 28.87 27.13
N GLN A 479 1.35 29.55 28.10
CA GLN A 479 0.66 30.07 29.29
C GLN A 479 -0.11 31.37 29.03
N ASP A 480 0.29 32.17 28.03
CA ASP A 480 -0.43 33.40 27.67
C ASP A 480 -1.61 33.09 26.73
N ASN A 481 -2.80 32.92 27.31
CA ASN A 481 -4.03 32.65 26.57
C ASN A 481 -4.48 33.77 25.62
N ARG A 482 -3.82 34.94 25.62
CA ARG A 482 -4.10 36.03 24.66
C ARG A 482 -3.41 35.81 23.32
N LYS A 483 -2.36 34.99 23.27
CA LYS A 483 -1.65 34.67 22.03
C LYS A 483 -2.51 33.73 21.16
N PRO A 484 -2.76 34.04 19.88
CA PRO A 484 -3.33 33.06 18.95
C PRO A 484 -2.45 31.83 18.83
N VAL A 485 -3.09 30.71 18.55
CA VAL A 485 -2.44 29.48 18.10
C VAL A 485 -2.53 29.39 16.58
N VAL A 486 -1.40 29.15 15.93
CA VAL A 486 -1.33 28.69 14.53
C VAL A 486 -1.00 27.20 14.55
N PHE A 487 -1.89 26.39 14.00
CA PHE A 487 -1.67 24.94 13.88
C PHE A 487 -1.40 24.61 12.40
N MET A 488 -0.25 23.98 12.14
CA MET A 488 0.09 23.49 10.82
C MET A 488 0.51 22.01 10.83
N GLN A 489 0.16 21.30 9.77
CA GLN A 489 0.53 19.91 9.57
C GLN A 489 0.95 19.64 8.12
N SER A 490 1.71 18.57 7.91
CA SER A 490 2.12 18.07 6.60
C SER A 490 2.08 16.54 6.57
N LEU A 491 2.22 15.96 5.38
CA LEU A 491 2.30 14.51 5.15
C LEU A 491 1.07 13.71 5.62
N LEU A 492 -0.11 14.34 5.71
CA LEU A 492 -1.38 13.62 5.91
C LEU A 492 -1.60 12.56 4.81
N HIS A 493 -1.11 12.83 3.59
CA HIS A 493 -0.85 11.82 2.56
C HIS A 493 0.68 11.61 2.36
N CYS A 494 1.17 10.36 2.36
CA CYS A 494 2.62 10.10 2.46
C CYS A 494 3.40 10.58 1.28
N ARG A 495 2.78 10.52 0.10
CA ARG A 495 3.48 10.57 -1.18
C ARG A 495 3.88 12.00 -1.49
N GLU A 496 3.32 12.95 -0.74
CA GLU A 496 3.47 14.38 -0.90
C GLU A 496 4.74 14.86 -0.16
N TRP A 497 5.91 14.29 -0.51
CA TRP A 497 7.16 14.47 0.23
C TRP A 497 7.59 15.93 0.35
N VAL A 498 7.25 16.77 -0.62
CA VAL A 498 7.59 18.21 -0.63
C VAL A 498 6.89 18.99 0.50
N THR A 499 5.83 18.45 1.10
CA THR A 499 5.13 19.07 2.23
C THR A 499 5.94 19.07 3.53
N LEU A 500 6.79 18.05 3.73
CA LEU A 500 7.66 17.94 4.91
C LEU A 500 8.69 19.07 4.98
N PRO A 501 9.46 19.37 3.91
CA PRO A 501 10.33 20.55 3.84
C PRO A 501 9.64 21.85 4.24
N ALA A 502 8.39 22.10 3.84
CA ALA A 502 7.66 23.30 4.25
C ALA A 502 7.49 23.40 5.78
N THR A 503 7.07 22.31 6.43
CA THR A 503 6.96 22.29 7.91
C THR A 503 8.31 22.34 8.63
N LEU A 504 9.35 21.68 8.10
CA LEU A 504 10.69 21.73 8.68
C LEU A 504 11.32 23.13 8.54
N TYR A 505 11.03 23.83 7.44
CA TYR A 505 11.53 25.19 7.22
C TYR A 505 10.88 26.17 8.19
N ALA A 506 9.58 26.04 8.46
CA ALA A 506 8.89 26.81 9.50
C ALA A 506 9.54 26.58 10.89
N ILE A 507 9.83 25.31 11.24
CA ILE A 507 10.55 24.98 12.49
C ILE A 507 11.93 25.66 12.52
N LYS A 508 12.71 25.59 11.42
CA LYS A 508 14.01 26.25 11.33
C LYS A 508 13.89 27.75 11.60
N LYS A 509 12.93 28.44 10.98
CA LYS A 509 12.75 29.90 11.12
C LYS A 509 12.17 30.34 12.46
N LEU A 510 11.49 29.45 13.18
CA LEU A 510 10.92 29.72 14.50
C LEU A 510 11.82 29.33 15.67
N VAL A 511 12.80 28.44 15.46
CA VAL A 511 13.63 27.87 16.54
C VAL A 511 15.12 28.09 16.33
N VAL A 512 15.65 27.80 15.14
CA VAL A 512 17.10 27.75 14.88
C VAL A 512 17.62 29.09 14.34
N ASP A 513 16.93 29.64 13.35
CA ASP A 513 17.30 30.85 12.62
C ASP A 513 16.20 31.92 12.76
N VAL A 514 15.99 32.36 14.00
CA VAL A 514 14.91 33.30 14.36
C VAL A 514 15.28 34.72 13.96
N THR A 515 14.88 35.08 12.75
CA THR A 515 15.08 36.43 12.16
C THR A 515 13.87 37.35 12.35
N GLU A 516 12.68 36.78 12.58
CA GLU A 516 11.39 37.50 12.70
C GLU A 516 10.78 37.24 14.10
N GLN A 517 11.27 37.96 15.10
CA GLN A 517 10.93 37.75 16.51
C GLN A 517 9.44 37.95 16.83
N ASP A 518 8.73 38.78 16.06
CA ASP A 518 7.31 39.04 16.25
C ASP A 518 6.46 37.76 16.12
N LEU A 519 6.87 36.84 15.24
CA LEU A 519 6.20 35.56 15.02
C LEU A 519 6.31 34.62 16.22
N LEU A 520 7.39 34.67 16.99
CA LEU A 520 7.54 33.86 18.20
C LEU A 520 6.92 34.57 19.42
N GLN A 521 7.05 35.89 19.50
CA GLN A 521 6.57 36.69 20.63
C GLN A 521 5.05 36.79 20.68
N ASN A 522 4.39 36.89 19.52
CA ASN A 522 2.96 37.16 19.44
C ASN A 522 2.10 35.94 19.09
N VAL A 523 2.70 34.83 18.63
CA VAL A 523 1.99 33.61 18.21
C VAL A 523 2.52 32.39 18.95
N ASP A 524 1.63 31.47 19.30
CA ASP A 524 1.98 30.11 19.73
C ASP A 524 1.78 29.15 18.54
N TRP A 525 2.70 28.23 18.32
CA TRP A 525 2.68 27.36 17.14
C TRP A 525 2.54 25.89 17.54
N ILE A 526 1.68 25.17 16.83
CA ILE A 526 1.62 23.70 16.84
C ILE A 526 2.05 23.23 15.45
N ILE A 527 3.10 22.42 15.38
CA ILE A 527 3.64 21.90 14.10
C ILE A 527 3.71 20.37 14.17
N LEU A 528 2.96 19.70 13.28
CA LEU A 528 2.87 18.24 13.18
C LEU A 528 3.42 17.74 11.82
N PRO A 529 4.68 17.29 11.74
CA PRO A 529 5.24 16.66 10.55
C PRO A 529 5.12 15.12 10.65
N ALA A 530 4.06 14.51 10.10
CA ALA A 530 3.76 13.08 10.31
C ALA A 530 3.57 12.30 9.00
N ARG A 531 4.31 11.19 8.80
CA ARG A 531 4.37 10.42 7.55
C ARG A 531 3.41 9.21 7.55
N PHE A 532 2.37 9.22 6.74
CA PHE A 532 1.41 8.08 6.58
C PHE A 532 1.20 7.78 5.12
N TRP A 533 1.01 6.52 4.66
CA TRP A 533 0.75 6.20 3.23
C TRP A 533 -0.38 7.11 2.62
N ARG A 534 -0.62 7.27 1.29
CA ARG A 534 -1.73 8.16 0.77
C ARG A 534 -3.00 7.93 1.59
N LYS A 535 -3.28 6.66 1.80
CA LYS A 535 -4.10 6.14 2.90
C LYS A 535 -3.21 5.68 4.04
N ASN A 536 -3.68 5.57 5.28
CA ASN A 536 -2.88 4.93 6.32
C ASN A 536 -2.66 3.41 6.07
N ARG A 537 -2.08 2.70 7.03
CA ARG A 537 -1.80 1.25 6.93
C ARG A 537 -2.80 0.37 7.70
N ALA A 538 -4.00 0.88 7.95
CA ALA A 538 -5.00 0.16 8.74
C ALA A 538 -5.50 -1.13 8.07
N THR A 539 -5.51 -2.22 8.85
CA THR A 539 -5.96 -3.56 8.48
C THR A 539 -7.28 -3.93 9.16
N GLY A 540 -7.80 -5.13 8.86
CA GLY A 540 -9.05 -5.66 9.36
C GLY A 540 -10.28 -5.13 8.63
N TYR A 541 -10.11 -4.41 7.52
CA TYR A 541 -11.19 -3.84 6.71
C TYR A 541 -11.71 -4.81 5.64
N MET A 542 -10.92 -5.82 5.26
CA MET A 542 -11.28 -6.86 4.29
C MET A 542 -10.69 -8.20 4.74
N ILE A 543 -11.33 -9.32 4.37
CA ILE A 543 -10.80 -10.67 4.67
C ILE A 543 -9.42 -10.81 4.03
N GLY A 544 -8.42 -11.18 4.82
CA GLY A 544 -7.04 -11.32 4.37
C GLY A 544 -6.36 -10.00 3.97
N ASP A 545 -6.97 -8.85 4.27
CA ASP A 545 -6.40 -7.52 4.00
C ASP A 545 -5.94 -7.28 2.56
N PHE A 546 -6.62 -7.91 1.58
CA PHE A 546 -6.33 -7.73 0.15
C PHE A 546 -6.30 -6.25 -0.27
N CYS A 547 -7.18 -5.45 0.34
CA CYS A 547 -7.12 -4.00 0.29
C CYS A 547 -7.05 -3.47 1.73
N MET A 548 -6.25 -2.43 1.93
CA MET A 548 -5.98 -1.87 3.25
C MET A 548 -5.87 -0.34 3.20
N GLY A 549 -5.92 0.28 4.38
CA GLY A 549 -5.73 1.71 4.55
C GLY A 549 -6.98 2.54 4.32
N VAL A 550 -7.06 3.66 5.04
CA VAL A 550 -8.09 4.69 4.97
C VAL A 550 -7.47 6.01 4.52
N ASP A 551 -8.17 6.74 3.64
CA ASP A 551 -7.81 8.11 3.28
C ASP A 551 -8.04 9.01 4.51
N LEU A 552 -6.96 9.46 5.13
CA LEU A 552 -7.02 10.26 6.35
C LEU A 552 -7.74 11.59 6.10
N ASN A 553 -7.63 12.16 4.90
CA ASN A 553 -8.32 13.39 4.53
C ASN A 553 -9.75 13.17 4.03
N ARG A 554 -10.33 11.99 4.29
CA ARG A 554 -11.77 11.68 4.19
C ARG A 554 -12.34 11.14 5.51
N ASN A 555 -11.55 11.12 6.57
CA ASN A 555 -11.89 10.48 7.84
C ASN A 555 -12.29 11.46 8.97
N PHE A 556 -12.38 12.76 8.72
CA PHE A 556 -12.79 13.75 9.73
C PHE A 556 -14.32 13.91 9.81
N ASP A 557 -14.84 14.33 10.96
CA ASP A 557 -16.28 14.60 11.18
C ASP A 557 -16.75 15.95 10.60
N ALA A 558 -16.45 16.18 9.32
CA ALA A 558 -16.96 17.32 8.57
C ALA A 558 -17.61 16.82 7.29
N PHE A 559 -18.93 16.69 7.31
CA PHE A 559 -19.72 16.13 6.20
C PHE A 559 -19.29 14.70 5.82
N TRP A 560 -18.77 13.93 6.78
CA TRP A 560 -18.17 12.61 6.56
C TRP A 560 -19.05 11.70 5.66
N SER A 561 -18.40 10.95 4.76
CA SER A 561 -19.00 10.02 3.77
C SER A 561 -19.88 10.62 2.65
N GLN A 562 -20.08 11.93 2.57
CA GLN A 562 -20.98 12.51 1.55
C GLN A 562 -20.34 12.57 0.14
N ALA A 563 -19.03 12.72 0.03
CA ALA A 563 -18.27 12.73 -1.21
C ALA A 563 -16.93 11.98 -1.06
N SER A 564 -17.01 10.69 -0.73
CA SER A 564 -15.88 9.77 -0.59
C SER A 564 -16.31 8.31 -0.81
N SER A 565 -15.35 7.39 -0.94
CA SER A 565 -15.65 5.99 -1.27
C SER A 565 -15.92 5.14 -0.03
N ASN A 566 -16.87 4.20 -0.16
CA ASN A 566 -17.14 3.14 0.82
C ASN A 566 -16.30 1.86 0.59
N SER A 567 -15.52 1.79 -0.51
CA SER A 567 -14.72 0.61 -0.85
C SER A 567 -13.29 0.76 -0.35
N VAL A 568 -12.83 -0.22 0.44
CA VAL A 568 -11.47 -0.27 1.02
C VAL A 568 -10.39 -0.24 -0.06
N CYS A 569 -10.67 -0.77 -1.25
CA CYS A 569 -9.72 -0.78 -2.36
C CYS A 569 -9.55 0.57 -3.03
N MET A 570 -10.51 1.48 -2.85
CA MET A 570 -10.41 2.82 -3.41
C MET A 570 -9.45 3.66 -2.57
N ASP A 571 -8.72 4.53 -3.25
CA ASP A 571 -7.80 5.48 -2.62
C ASP A 571 -8.49 6.54 -1.78
N THR A 572 -9.78 6.77 -2.00
CA THR A 572 -10.62 7.75 -1.27
C THR A 572 -11.52 7.10 -0.22
N PHE A 573 -11.15 5.90 0.25
CA PHE A 573 -11.91 5.18 1.27
C PHE A 573 -11.98 5.96 2.58
N HIS A 574 -13.18 6.28 3.06
CA HIS A 574 -13.39 7.18 4.20
C HIS A 574 -13.31 6.53 5.60
N GLY A 575 -13.09 5.21 5.66
CA GLY A 575 -13.03 4.46 6.92
C GLY A 575 -14.40 4.04 7.44
N ARG A 576 -14.42 3.41 8.64
CA ARG A 576 -15.65 2.88 9.28
C ARG A 576 -16.58 3.94 9.87
N GLY A 577 -16.03 5.10 10.18
CA GLY A 577 -16.71 6.21 10.81
C GLY A 577 -15.77 7.41 10.87
N PRO A 578 -16.29 8.60 11.23
CA PRO A 578 -15.42 9.74 11.48
C PRO A 578 -14.45 9.41 12.63
N PHE A 579 -13.19 9.77 12.45
CA PHE A 579 -12.09 9.49 13.36
C PHE A 579 -11.90 8.01 13.68
N SER A 580 -12.20 7.12 12.73
CA SER A 580 -11.91 5.69 12.89
C SER A 580 -10.42 5.39 12.94
N GLU A 581 -9.59 6.27 12.38
CA GLU A 581 -8.14 6.10 12.34
C GLU A 581 -7.46 6.81 13.54
N PRO A 582 -6.46 6.18 14.18
CA PRO A 582 -5.77 6.79 15.31
C PRO A 582 -5.04 8.09 14.93
N GLU A 583 -4.57 8.19 13.68
CA GLU A 583 -3.92 9.39 13.18
C GLU A 583 -4.85 10.62 13.16
N THR A 584 -6.09 10.46 12.68
CA THR A 584 -7.07 11.55 12.64
C THR A 584 -7.66 11.84 14.02
N ALA A 585 -7.79 10.82 14.87
CA ALA A 585 -8.21 10.98 16.26
C ALA A 585 -7.23 11.85 17.08
N ILE A 586 -5.93 11.76 16.82
CA ILE A 586 -4.93 12.64 17.44
C ILE A 586 -5.16 14.10 17.04
N ILE A 587 -5.41 14.37 15.76
CA ILE A 587 -5.67 15.73 15.27
C ILE A 587 -6.96 16.28 15.89
N ARG A 588 -8.01 15.45 15.99
CA ARG A 588 -9.25 15.78 16.72
C ARG A 588 -8.96 16.20 18.17
N ASP A 589 -8.10 15.46 18.86
CA ASP A 589 -7.79 15.72 20.26
C ASP A 589 -6.99 17.01 20.45
N ILE A 590 -6.11 17.36 19.50
CA ILE A 590 -5.43 18.67 19.45
C ILE A 590 -6.46 19.81 19.29
N PHE A 591 -7.44 19.66 18.39
CA PHE A 591 -8.52 20.65 18.26
C PHE A 591 -9.40 20.73 19.50
N ALA A 592 -9.67 19.60 20.17
CA ALA A 592 -10.42 19.60 21.41
C ALA A 592 -9.68 20.35 22.54
N GLU A 593 -8.36 20.23 22.60
CA GLU A 593 -7.52 20.88 23.61
C GLU A 593 -7.30 22.37 23.32
N TYR A 594 -6.97 22.74 22.08
CA TYR A 594 -6.51 24.09 21.74
C TYR A 594 -7.48 24.89 20.86
N GLY A 595 -8.57 24.29 20.37
CA GLY A 595 -9.45 24.86 19.33
C GLY A 595 -9.99 26.25 19.64
N SER A 596 -10.24 26.58 20.91
CA SER A 596 -10.69 27.92 21.33
C SER A 596 -9.67 29.04 21.08
N ARG A 597 -8.39 28.70 20.86
CA ARG A 597 -7.28 29.61 20.59
C ARG A 597 -6.69 29.43 19.18
N ILE A 598 -7.04 28.37 18.47
CA ILE A 598 -6.56 28.14 17.10
C ILE A 598 -7.26 29.15 16.18
N GLU A 599 -6.49 30.09 15.65
CA GLU A 599 -7.01 31.15 14.77
C GLU A 599 -6.65 30.90 13.31
N LEU A 600 -5.57 30.14 13.06
CA LEU A 600 -5.15 29.72 11.73
C LEU A 600 -4.82 28.22 11.75
N PHE A 601 -5.48 27.46 10.87
CA PHE A 601 -5.12 26.07 10.58
C PHE A 601 -4.62 25.92 9.14
N LEU A 602 -3.50 25.23 8.97
CA LEU A 602 -2.85 25.00 7.68
C LEU A 602 -2.59 23.50 7.48
N ASP A 603 -3.34 22.89 6.57
CA ASP A 603 -3.13 21.52 6.14
C ASP A 603 -2.33 21.52 4.83
N ILE A 604 -1.05 21.13 4.89
CA ILE A 604 -0.11 21.29 3.76
C ILE A 604 -0.04 19.98 2.96
N HIS A 605 -0.57 20.02 1.75
CA HIS A 605 -0.62 18.97 0.74
C HIS A 605 0.23 19.34 -0.50
N SER A 606 0.38 18.39 -1.41
CA SER A 606 0.82 18.61 -2.79
C SER A 606 0.06 17.68 -3.74
N PHE A 607 -0.19 18.01 -4.99
CA PHE A 607 0.36 19.15 -5.72
C PHE A 607 -0.73 19.94 -6.44
N GLY A 608 -0.47 21.22 -6.68
CA GLY A 608 -1.38 22.03 -7.47
C GLY A 608 -1.11 23.53 -7.55
N SER A 609 -0.21 24.07 -6.72
CA SER A 609 -0.05 25.52 -6.53
C SER A 609 -1.38 26.18 -6.15
N MET A 610 -2.00 25.73 -5.05
CA MET A 610 -3.31 26.24 -4.62
C MET A 610 -3.35 26.56 -3.12
N ILE A 611 -4.17 27.54 -2.75
CA ILE A 611 -4.59 27.81 -1.38
C ILE A 611 -6.12 27.70 -1.34
N LEU A 612 -6.60 26.61 -0.75
CA LEU A 612 -8.00 26.24 -0.73
C LEU A 612 -8.62 26.52 0.63
N TYR A 613 -9.91 26.87 0.68
CA TYR A 613 -10.64 27.10 1.93
C TYR A 613 -12.10 26.68 1.84
N GLY A 614 -12.73 26.50 3.00
CA GLY A 614 -14.17 26.31 3.10
C GLY A 614 -14.66 25.05 2.41
N TYR A 615 -15.95 24.79 2.55
CA TYR A 615 -16.35 23.40 2.56
C TYR A 615 -16.23 22.74 1.19
N GLY A 616 -15.68 21.53 1.18
CA GLY A 616 -15.60 20.67 0.00
C GLY A 616 -16.97 20.13 -0.44
N THR A 617 -18.05 20.50 0.25
CA THR A 617 -19.44 20.38 -0.20
C THR A 617 -19.87 21.48 -1.18
N GLY A 618 -19.06 22.53 -1.35
CA GLY A 618 -19.38 23.74 -2.12
C GLY A 618 -20.09 24.82 -1.33
N GLN A 619 -20.45 24.56 -0.06
CA GLN A 619 -20.96 25.60 0.82
C GLN A 619 -19.84 26.56 1.22
N LEU A 620 -20.09 27.87 1.04
CA LEU A 620 -19.19 28.91 1.51
C LEU A 620 -19.33 29.13 3.02
N PRO A 621 -18.22 29.33 3.77
CA PRO A 621 -18.28 29.66 5.18
C PRO A 621 -18.78 31.09 5.41
N GLY A 622 -19.29 31.38 6.61
CA GLY A 622 -19.86 32.70 6.94
C GLY A 622 -18.87 33.86 6.78
N ASN A 623 -17.56 33.60 6.84
CA ASN A 623 -16.48 34.56 6.63
C ASN A 623 -15.74 34.37 5.29
N ALA A 624 -16.39 33.79 4.26
CA ALA A 624 -15.80 33.47 2.95
C ALA A 624 -14.95 34.59 2.34
N LEU A 625 -15.41 35.85 2.41
CA LEU A 625 -14.64 37.00 1.90
C LEU A 625 -13.33 37.19 2.66
N GLY A 626 -13.35 37.08 3.99
CA GLY A 626 -12.16 37.25 4.82
C GLY A 626 -11.12 36.15 4.58
N VAL A 627 -11.56 34.89 4.47
CA VAL A 627 -10.65 33.77 4.15
C VAL A 627 -10.11 33.88 2.72
N HIS A 628 -10.92 34.31 1.76
CA HIS A 628 -10.44 34.48 0.38
C HIS A 628 -9.38 35.59 0.28
N VAL A 629 -9.63 36.76 0.89
CA VAL A 629 -8.68 37.89 0.87
C VAL A 629 -7.36 37.51 1.53
N LEU A 630 -7.38 36.82 2.67
CA LEU A 630 -6.16 36.35 3.31
C LEU A 630 -5.43 35.31 2.45
N GLY A 631 -6.18 34.36 1.85
CA GLY A 631 -5.62 33.40 0.90
C GLY A 631 -4.90 34.08 -0.27
N VAL A 632 -5.49 35.13 -0.85
CA VAL A 632 -4.88 35.92 -1.93
C VAL A 632 -3.60 36.62 -1.47
N ASN A 633 -3.58 37.19 -0.26
CA ASN A 633 -2.37 37.84 0.27
C ASN A 633 -1.22 36.84 0.47
N MET A 634 -1.53 35.64 0.99
CA MET A 634 -0.55 34.56 1.10
C MET A 634 -0.04 34.15 -0.28
N ALA A 635 -0.94 33.88 -1.24
CA ALA A 635 -0.59 33.48 -2.60
C ALA A 635 0.28 34.52 -3.32
N GLN A 636 -0.08 35.81 -3.28
CA GLN A 636 0.70 36.89 -3.90
C GLN A 636 2.11 37.01 -3.32
N THR A 637 2.24 36.75 -2.02
CA THR A 637 3.56 36.78 -1.35
C THR A 637 4.42 35.62 -1.82
N ILE A 638 3.87 34.40 -1.89
CA ILE A 638 4.55 33.23 -2.44
C ILE A 638 4.94 33.48 -3.91
N ASP A 639 4.01 33.99 -4.72
CA ASP A 639 4.23 34.28 -6.14
C ASP A 639 5.31 35.34 -6.39
N SER A 640 5.62 36.19 -5.40
CA SER A 640 6.68 37.20 -5.51
C SER A 640 8.09 36.64 -5.33
N VAL A 641 8.22 35.44 -4.75
CA VAL A 641 9.51 34.79 -4.43
C VAL A 641 9.68 33.41 -5.06
N LYS A 642 8.64 32.90 -5.73
CA LYS A 642 8.68 31.59 -6.37
C LYS A 642 9.70 31.52 -7.51
N TRP A 643 10.04 30.31 -7.90
CA TRP A 643 10.78 30.11 -9.14
C TRP A 643 9.96 30.55 -10.38
N PRO A 644 10.60 31.24 -11.36
CA PRO A 644 9.90 31.74 -12.54
C PRO A 644 9.20 30.67 -13.39
N THR A 645 9.64 29.42 -13.28
CA THR A 645 9.08 28.26 -13.99
C THR A 645 7.80 27.72 -13.36
N ASN A 646 7.52 28.04 -12.10
CA ASN A 646 6.34 27.56 -11.38
C ASN A 646 5.11 28.43 -11.73
N ALA A 647 3.93 27.82 -11.73
CA ALA A 647 2.66 28.53 -11.94
C ALA A 647 2.34 29.47 -10.76
N ASN A 648 1.46 30.46 -10.97
CA ASN A 648 0.95 31.29 -9.87
C ASN A 648 -0.01 30.47 -9.00
N TYR A 649 -0.10 30.81 -7.72
CA TYR A 649 -1.04 30.16 -6.81
C TYR A 649 -2.50 30.51 -7.13
N ILE A 650 -3.35 29.49 -7.21
CA ILE A 650 -4.81 29.63 -7.32
C ILE A 650 -5.42 29.69 -5.92
N VAL A 651 -6.36 30.60 -5.68
CA VAL A 651 -7.06 30.73 -4.39
C VAL A 651 -8.55 30.54 -4.58
N GLY A 652 -9.18 29.69 -3.77
CA GLY A 652 -10.63 29.51 -3.87
C GLY A 652 -11.20 28.43 -2.96
N ASN A 653 -12.49 28.18 -3.11
CA ASN A 653 -13.17 27.13 -2.36
C ASN A 653 -12.78 25.73 -2.87
N ILE A 654 -12.65 24.74 -1.96
CA ILE A 654 -12.25 23.37 -2.30
C ILE A 654 -13.11 22.79 -3.43
N PHE A 655 -14.44 22.83 -3.31
CA PHE A 655 -15.33 22.28 -4.33
C PHE A 655 -15.22 23.02 -5.67
N LEU A 656 -15.20 24.35 -5.63
CA LEU A 656 -15.21 25.19 -6.83
C LEU A 656 -13.89 25.16 -7.60
N VAL A 657 -12.76 24.98 -6.92
CA VAL A 657 -11.44 24.89 -7.55
C VAL A 657 -11.07 23.46 -7.90
N LEU A 658 -11.36 22.51 -7.00
CA LEU A 658 -11.05 21.10 -7.18
C LEU A 658 -12.30 20.33 -7.61
N TYR A 659 -13.02 19.78 -6.66
CA TYR A 659 -14.14 18.86 -6.82
C TYR A 659 -14.78 18.60 -5.45
N ALA A 660 -15.92 17.90 -5.43
CA ALA A 660 -16.58 17.52 -4.19
C ALA A 660 -15.72 16.58 -3.35
N ALA A 661 -15.38 16.99 -2.13
CA ALA A 661 -14.60 16.19 -1.19
C ALA A 661 -15.10 16.46 0.24
N THR A 662 -15.34 15.41 1.02
CA THR A 662 -15.83 15.55 2.39
C THR A 662 -15.04 14.73 3.39
N GLY A 663 -15.10 15.11 4.67
CA GLY A 663 -14.29 14.50 5.73
C GLY A 663 -12.85 14.99 5.74
N GLY A 664 -12.60 16.20 5.23
CA GLY A 664 -11.27 16.82 5.19
C GLY A 664 -10.89 17.52 6.49
N ALA A 665 -9.59 17.62 6.76
CA ALA A 665 -9.06 18.20 7.99
C ALA A 665 -9.35 19.71 8.09
N SER A 666 -9.16 20.47 7.01
CA SER A 666 -9.38 21.92 6.98
C SER A 666 -10.86 22.29 7.12
N ASP A 667 -11.76 21.49 6.55
CA ASP A 667 -13.21 21.60 6.74
C ASP A 667 -13.59 21.36 8.21
N TYR A 668 -13.03 20.33 8.84
CA TYR A 668 -13.27 20.05 10.26
C TYR A 668 -12.73 21.16 11.17
N ALA A 669 -11.54 21.68 10.91
CA ALA A 669 -10.98 22.82 11.64
C ALA A 669 -11.92 24.04 11.58
N MET A 670 -12.46 24.33 10.40
CA MET A 670 -13.40 25.43 10.21
C MET A 670 -14.76 25.15 10.88
N ALA A 671 -15.30 23.94 10.75
CA ALA A 671 -16.56 23.52 11.37
C ALA A 671 -16.51 23.52 12.91
N THR A 672 -15.33 23.29 13.49
CA THR A 672 -15.11 23.35 14.95
C THR A 672 -14.80 24.76 15.47
N GLY A 673 -14.77 25.76 14.59
CA GLY A 673 -14.73 27.18 14.98
C GLY A 673 -13.41 27.90 14.67
N THR A 674 -12.44 27.25 14.02
CA THR A 674 -11.22 27.93 13.55
C THR A 674 -11.59 28.96 12.48
N PRO A 675 -11.34 30.27 12.67
CA PRO A 675 -11.81 31.29 11.73
C PRO A 675 -11.11 31.22 10.37
N PHE A 676 -9.81 30.96 10.34
CA PHE A 676 -9.04 30.87 9.10
C PHE A 676 -8.46 29.46 8.97
N SER A 677 -8.95 28.68 8.01
CA SER A 677 -8.51 27.31 7.79
C SER A 677 -8.28 27.09 6.30
N TYR A 678 -7.10 26.57 5.95
CA TYR A 678 -6.69 26.39 4.56
C TYR A 678 -6.07 25.01 4.33
N THR A 679 -6.29 24.50 3.12
CA THR A 679 -5.48 23.44 2.52
C THR A 679 -4.53 24.07 1.52
N PHE A 680 -3.22 23.88 1.72
CA PHE A 680 -2.20 24.28 0.75
C PHE A 680 -1.95 23.11 -0.19
N GLU A 681 -1.87 23.36 -1.49
CA GLU A 681 -1.39 22.41 -2.49
C GLU A 681 -0.09 22.95 -3.07
N LEU A 682 1.06 22.45 -2.62
CA LEU A 682 2.37 22.95 -3.04
C LEU A 682 2.63 22.72 -4.55
N PRO A 683 3.60 23.40 -5.16
CA PRO A 683 3.85 23.26 -6.59
C PRO A 683 4.47 21.91 -6.92
N ALA A 684 4.05 21.32 -8.03
CA ALA A 684 4.80 20.24 -8.65
C ALA A 684 5.95 20.84 -9.48
N TYR A 685 7.18 20.78 -8.96
CA TYR A 685 8.33 21.31 -9.68
C TYR A 685 8.73 20.41 -10.86
N ARG A 686 9.00 21.06 -12.01
CA ARG A 686 9.42 20.42 -13.27
C ARG A 686 10.91 20.66 -13.54
N ASN A 687 11.65 19.60 -13.83
CA ASN A 687 12.91 19.69 -14.58
C ASN A 687 12.97 18.59 -15.67
N SER A 688 14.12 18.40 -16.33
CA SER A 688 14.28 17.34 -17.34
C SER A 688 14.16 15.91 -16.78
N ALA A 689 14.37 15.74 -15.47
CA ALA A 689 14.28 14.49 -14.74
C ALA A 689 12.88 14.25 -14.12
N THR A 690 12.22 15.27 -13.57
CA THR A 690 10.96 15.20 -12.82
C THR A 690 9.74 15.53 -13.67
N MET A 691 8.58 15.10 -13.20
CA MET A 691 7.28 15.29 -13.86
C MET A 691 6.39 16.17 -12.98
N ASN A 692 5.29 16.69 -13.52
CA ASN A 692 4.25 17.20 -12.63
C ASN A 692 3.66 16.06 -11.82
N GLY A 693 3.84 16.09 -10.50
CA GLY A 693 3.35 15.04 -9.62
C GLY A 693 3.93 15.13 -8.22
N PHE A 694 4.09 13.96 -7.62
CA PHE A 694 4.57 13.79 -6.26
C PHE A 694 6.10 13.63 -6.14
N LEU A 695 6.79 13.51 -7.28
CA LEU A 695 8.25 13.29 -7.31
C LEU A 695 8.98 14.58 -6.94
N VAL A 696 9.97 14.48 -6.05
CA VAL A 696 10.68 15.65 -5.51
C VAL A 696 12.09 15.76 -6.08
N ASP A 697 12.37 16.87 -6.74
CA ASP A 697 13.75 17.26 -7.07
C ASP A 697 14.46 17.78 -5.81
N PRO A 698 15.61 17.21 -5.42
CA PRO A 698 16.47 17.75 -4.37
C PRO A 698 16.70 19.26 -4.43
N ASP A 699 16.87 19.82 -5.62
CA ASP A 699 17.20 21.24 -5.80
C ASP A 699 16.02 22.16 -5.43
N PHE A 700 14.79 21.65 -5.46
CA PHE A 700 13.59 22.41 -5.12
C PHE A 700 13.24 22.36 -3.63
N ILE A 701 13.85 21.47 -2.83
CA ILE A 701 13.47 21.23 -1.43
C ILE A 701 13.58 22.51 -0.58
N GLU A 702 14.71 23.21 -0.64
CA GLU A 702 14.89 24.46 0.12
C GLU A 702 13.97 25.57 -0.41
N GLN A 703 13.83 25.69 -1.73
CA GLN A 703 12.93 26.67 -2.34
C GLN A 703 11.48 26.44 -1.92
N ALA A 704 10.99 25.20 -1.92
CA ALA A 704 9.64 24.85 -1.49
C ALA A 704 9.39 25.24 -0.03
N GLY A 705 10.37 25.00 0.84
CA GLY A 705 10.32 25.44 2.24
C GLY A 705 10.27 26.96 2.37
N TYR A 706 11.18 27.65 1.67
CA TYR A 706 11.30 29.10 1.69
C TYR A 706 10.05 29.79 1.16
N GLU A 707 9.60 29.47 -0.06
CA GLU A 707 8.47 30.16 -0.68
C GLU A 707 7.17 29.96 0.09
N THR A 708 6.93 28.74 0.62
CA THR A 708 5.74 28.45 1.43
C THR A 708 5.77 29.23 2.75
N TRP A 709 6.94 29.36 3.39
CA TRP A 709 7.10 30.14 4.62
C TRP A 709 6.74 31.61 4.45
N GLU A 710 7.07 32.21 3.31
CA GLU A 710 6.72 33.60 3.01
C GLU A 710 5.19 33.81 3.00
N GLY A 711 4.42 32.83 2.53
CA GLY A 711 2.95 32.84 2.65
C GLY A 711 2.48 32.62 4.09
N ILE A 712 3.02 31.61 4.78
CA ILE A 712 2.60 31.23 6.14
C ILE A 712 2.73 32.41 7.12
N LYS A 713 3.85 33.13 7.09
CA LYS A 713 4.09 34.24 8.02
C LYS A 713 3.16 35.44 7.79
N VAL A 714 2.69 35.64 6.56
CA VAL A 714 1.64 36.63 6.26
C VAL A 714 0.32 36.22 6.91
N GLY A 715 -0.05 34.94 6.78
CA GLY A 715 -1.20 34.36 7.47
C GLY A 715 -1.16 34.56 8.99
N ALA A 716 -0.03 34.21 9.60
CA ALA A 716 0.17 34.31 11.05
C ALA A 716 0.09 35.76 11.56
N ARG A 717 0.69 36.73 10.86
CA ARG A 717 0.60 38.15 11.23
C ARG A 717 -0.83 38.68 11.12
N PHE A 718 -1.54 38.28 10.08
CA PHE A 718 -2.92 38.70 9.88
C PHE A 718 -3.82 38.29 11.04
N VAL A 719 -3.70 37.06 11.54
CA VAL A 719 -4.57 36.59 12.64
C VAL A 719 -4.29 37.31 13.97
N VAL A 720 -3.04 37.71 14.23
CA VAL A 720 -2.68 38.56 15.38
C VAL A 720 -3.37 39.93 15.29
N GLU A 721 -3.33 40.57 14.12
CA GLU A 721 -4.00 41.85 13.89
C GLU A 721 -5.53 41.72 13.98
N HIS A 722 -6.09 40.65 13.40
CA HIS A 722 -7.52 40.37 13.41
C HIS A 722 -8.06 40.24 14.83
N LEU A 723 -7.42 39.43 15.67
CA LEU A 723 -7.76 39.26 17.07
C LEU A 723 -7.69 40.57 17.86
N SER A 724 -6.63 41.35 17.64
CA SER A 724 -6.45 42.64 18.30
C SER A 724 -7.60 43.59 18.00
N ARG A 725 -8.07 43.63 16.74
CA ARG A 725 -9.24 44.43 16.33
C ARG A 725 -10.55 43.90 16.92
N LYS A 726 -10.75 42.58 16.94
CA LYS A 726 -11.93 41.93 17.53
C LYS A 726 -12.07 42.25 19.02
N ASN A 727 -10.97 42.17 19.78
CA ASN A 727 -10.94 42.49 21.20
C ASN A 727 -11.22 43.97 21.49
N ASN A 728 -10.76 44.89 20.62
CA ASN A 728 -11.03 46.32 20.75
C ASN A 728 -12.49 46.70 20.44
N LEU A 729 -13.15 46.00 19.50
CA LEU A 729 -14.57 46.23 19.17
C LEU A 729 -15.53 45.66 20.21
N GLY A 730 -15.15 44.57 20.90
CA GLY A 730 -15.96 43.97 21.98
C GLY A 730 -16.04 44.79 23.27
N ASN A 731 -15.12 45.74 23.48
CA ASN A 731 -15.09 46.63 24.65
C ASN A 731 -15.97 47.90 24.50
N HIS A 732 -16.71 48.02 23.39
CA HIS A 732 -17.57 49.17 23.08
C HIS A 732 -19.07 48.87 23.08
N TYR A 733 -19.50 47.71 23.60
CA TYR A 733 -20.90 47.33 23.79
C TYR A 733 -21.23 47.07 25.26
#